data_AF-A0A3Q2YZM7-F1
#
_entry.id   AF-A0A3Q2YZM7-F1
#
_cell.length_a   1.000
_cell.length_b   1.000
_cell.length_c   1.000
_cell.angle_alpha   90.00
_cell.angle_beta   90.00
_cell.angle_gamma   90.00
#
_symmetry.space_group_name_H-M   'P 1'
#
loop_
_entity.id
_entity.type
_entity.pdbx_description
1 polymer ?
#
loop_
_entity_poly.entity_id
_entity_poly.type
_entity_poly.pdbx_seq_one_letter_code
_entity_poly.pdbx_strand_id
1 'polypeptide(L)'
;MSLPVWSTPDRLSPPLDIQLESVNCSAISVRWKMPRRHVSTITGYKVFYTEMKNGRPLGTASVMDVPLSLDMLTTDVDIGNLKVNTKYRVSVGAYGWAGEGRPSMPRDIGTASHDTCMPPSPPTEPIVVAISDTELALSWQQGESEGSAPVLHFLVAYIRPEMDTEWTYIREPIESNSMVLKGLIPETEYQFVIRAVNMHGASPPSHVNNPVRTLGASDVGSGDYGRYFTDTQIKDDDGFDMDDSDYDIFIEECPSLILSSSAAPAPTAAATVSPWKGDVPRVYQLTCDDTVCPPDSFCLADLERGGSRCHCNLGRAGDTCSQEVSVKFPRFYGYSHMTFEPLKNSYQTFQISVEFKADAEDGLLLYCGENEHGRGDFTSLALLQGKLHYRFNCGTGAAQIVSESRVVIGQWHTVTVFRDGTSGWLRLDNDTPISGRSSGQYTKITFRSPLYVGGAPSTYGLAKATGTGRGFMGCIQSLSLNGKATDVRPWPLGKALSGADVGECSDSVCDVVGCGNGGVCFVNRADTFICLCPLGFRGALCEDSFSLFSPLFNGTMLSYAVVPWPQPTQSYLSFMEFEMTFRPSTPDGTLLYSDDDGSGDFLAINLLDGYVEFRFDCGSGGAVLRSEEQIDMDAWHELRVSRTAKSGILQVDSQKAVEGFAEGAFTQINCSSALYIGGVAQYDKTKRTAGVRKPFTGTIQKLVLNDRIIAITSGSAGGVNVANSDHPCVQSPCANGGTCRPKWDAYECDCALGYDGRHCQKAVTEAIEIPQFMGRSYLTYDNRDILKRVSGSRNNVFMRFKSSAGDGLLLWRGDTPMRANSDFLSLGLQGGALIFSYNLGSGAANIVVNGTFTDGKWHRVKAVRDGQSGKLTVDDYGARTGRSPGKMRQLNINGPLYVGGMKEIALHTNRQYVGGLLGCVSHFTLSTDYHVALVEDAADGKNINTGTK
;
A
#
# COMPACT_ATOMS: atom_id res chain seq x y z
N MET A 1 44.65 69.32 10.39
CA MET A 1 43.42 68.56 10.07
C MET A 1 43.49 68.13 8.62
N SER A 2 43.37 66.84 8.37
CA SER A 2 43.19 66.23 7.05
C SER A 2 42.49 64.90 7.31
N LEU A 3 41.32 64.69 6.69
CA LEU A 3 40.44 63.58 7.03
C LEU A 3 40.95 62.26 6.42
N PRO A 4 40.82 61.12 7.13
CA PRO A 4 41.09 59.82 6.52
C PRO A 4 40.03 59.53 5.45
N VAL A 5 40.46 59.00 4.30
CA VAL A 5 39.56 58.53 3.25
C VAL A 5 38.74 57.37 3.81
N TRP A 6 37.41 57.51 3.82
CA TRP A 6 36.52 56.43 4.27
C TRP A 6 36.57 55.27 3.27
N SER A 7 36.94 54.08 3.77
CA SER A 7 36.78 52.84 3.03
C SER A 7 35.31 52.61 2.70
N THR A 8 35.00 52.22 1.46
CA THR A 8 33.65 51.83 1.05
C THR A 8 33.09 50.76 2.02
N PRO A 9 31.83 50.86 2.43
CA PRO A 9 31.25 49.91 3.38
C PRO A 9 31.31 48.47 2.85
N ASP A 10 31.50 47.52 3.76
CA ASP A 10 31.65 46.12 3.41
C ASP A 10 30.45 45.60 2.61
N ARG A 11 30.74 44.94 1.48
CA ARG A 11 29.75 44.23 0.67
C ARG A 11 29.83 42.73 0.93
N LEU A 12 28.70 42.04 0.75
CA LEU A 12 28.65 40.58 0.75
C LEU A 12 29.65 40.00 -0.26
N SER A 13 30.38 38.97 0.17
CA SER A 13 31.30 38.24 -0.71
C SER A 13 30.55 37.39 -1.74
N PRO A 14 31.15 37.03 -2.88
CA PRO A 14 30.47 36.25 -3.91
C PRO A 14 30.14 34.81 -3.47
N PRO A 15 29.02 34.24 -3.96
CA PRO A 15 28.73 32.81 -3.86
C PRO A 15 29.87 31.94 -4.38
N LEU A 16 29.99 30.74 -3.80
CA LEU A 16 31.07 29.80 -4.04
C LEU A 16 30.60 28.59 -4.84
N ASP A 17 31.57 27.83 -5.38
CA ASP A 17 31.35 26.49 -5.96
C ASP A 17 30.14 26.42 -6.92
N ILE A 18 30.09 27.35 -7.88
CA ILE A 18 28.98 27.43 -8.83
C ILE A 18 29.07 26.30 -9.84
N GLN A 19 28.08 25.44 -9.85
CA GLN A 19 27.93 24.31 -10.75
C GLN A 19 26.78 24.62 -11.70
N LEU A 20 27.02 24.41 -13.00
CA LEU A 20 26.05 24.63 -14.06
C LEU A 20 25.81 23.29 -14.75
N GLU A 21 24.55 22.96 -15.01
CA GLU A 21 24.15 21.68 -15.61
C GLU A 21 23.01 21.90 -16.60
N SER A 22 23.00 21.18 -17.73
CA SER A 22 21.92 21.27 -18.72
C SER A 22 20.80 20.31 -18.33
N VAL A 23 19.67 20.85 -17.86
CA VAL A 23 18.51 20.05 -17.43
C VAL A 23 17.79 19.47 -18.64
N ASN A 24 17.61 20.28 -19.69
CA ASN A 24 17.06 19.86 -20.98
C ASN A 24 17.52 20.85 -22.08
N CYS A 25 16.87 20.82 -23.26
CA CYS A 25 17.23 21.71 -24.37
C CYS A 25 16.84 23.18 -24.18
N SER A 26 16.01 23.56 -23.21
CA SER A 26 15.61 24.95 -22.92
C SER A 26 15.81 25.36 -21.46
N ALA A 27 16.45 24.54 -20.64
CA ALA A 27 16.70 24.81 -19.23
C ALA A 27 18.11 24.41 -18.76
N ILE A 28 18.68 25.23 -17.88
CA ILE A 28 19.93 24.94 -17.15
C ILE A 28 19.71 25.08 -15.64
N SER A 29 20.29 24.17 -14.87
CA SER A 29 20.35 24.26 -13.41
C SER A 29 21.58 25.05 -13.01
N VAL A 30 21.41 25.94 -12.05
CA VAL A 30 22.46 26.79 -11.48
C VAL A 30 22.51 26.51 -10.00
N ARG A 31 23.56 25.82 -9.54
CA ARG A 31 23.76 25.44 -8.13
C ARG A 31 25.00 26.15 -7.57
N TRP A 32 25.00 26.54 -6.30
CA TRP A 32 26.07 27.27 -5.65
C TRP A 32 26.20 26.91 -4.17
N LYS A 33 27.15 27.54 -3.48
CA LYS A 33 27.29 27.50 -2.02
C LYS A 33 27.32 28.91 -1.46
N MET A 34 26.80 29.06 -0.25
CA MET A 34 26.78 30.34 0.46
C MET A 34 28.21 30.95 0.54
N PRO A 35 28.38 32.27 0.37
CA PRO A 35 29.68 32.95 0.45
C PRO A 35 30.45 32.68 1.75
N ARG A 36 31.77 32.92 1.78
CA ARG A 36 32.62 32.67 2.98
C ARG A 36 32.65 33.81 4.01
N ARG A 37 32.16 35.00 3.66
CA ARG A 37 32.05 36.15 4.59
C ARG A 37 30.77 36.93 4.31
N HIS A 38 30.03 37.22 5.37
CA HIS A 38 28.85 38.08 5.37
C HIS A 38 28.98 39.11 6.48
N VAL A 39 28.63 40.36 6.15
CA VAL A 39 28.51 41.46 7.12
C VAL A 39 27.04 41.81 7.43
N SER A 40 26.12 41.06 6.82
CA SER A 40 24.67 41.15 6.97
C SER A 40 24.06 39.78 6.66
N THR A 41 22.86 39.51 7.16
CA THR A 41 22.09 38.31 6.81
C THR A 41 21.77 38.35 5.32
N ILE A 42 22.09 37.27 4.60
CA ILE A 42 21.65 37.10 3.20
C ILE A 42 20.14 36.86 3.21
N THR A 43 19.41 37.60 2.37
CA THR A 43 17.96 37.48 2.17
C THR A 43 17.60 36.92 0.79
N GLY A 44 18.60 36.63 -0.04
CA GLY A 44 18.43 36.01 -1.35
C GLY A 44 19.69 36.08 -2.22
N TYR A 45 19.57 35.53 -3.42
CA TYR A 45 20.58 35.54 -4.45
C TYR A 45 20.02 36.12 -5.75
N LYS A 46 20.90 36.63 -6.62
CA LYS A 46 20.57 37.09 -7.96
C LYS A 46 21.38 36.30 -8.96
N VAL A 47 20.71 35.60 -9.87
CA VAL A 47 21.37 34.86 -10.95
C VAL A 47 21.33 35.69 -12.21
N PHE A 48 22.52 36.02 -12.72
CA PHE A 48 22.73 36.82 -13.92
C PHE A 48 23.06 35.88 -15.08
N TYR A 49 22.32 35.95 -16.19
CA TYR A 49 22.57 35.11 -17.36
C TYR A 49 22.46 35.89 -18.68
N THR A 50 23.32 35.58 -19.66
CA THR A 50 23.31 36.23 -20.98
C THR A 50 23.69 35.25 -22.09
N GLU A 51 23.11 35.43 -23.28
CA GLU A 51 23.34 34.60 -24.46
C GLU A 51 24.71 34.91 -25.09
N MET A 52 25.47 33.87 -25.44
CA MET A 52 26.88 33.97 -25.85
C MET A 52 27.07 33.55 -27.31
N LYS A 53 27.52 34.49 -28.15
CA LYS A 53 27.84 34.25 -29.57
C LYS A 53 29.28 34.64 -29.86
N ASN A 54 30.05 33.72 -30.46
CA ASN A 54 31.47 33.88 -30.77
C ASN A 54 32.32 34.40 -29.57
N GLY A 55 32.02 33.92 -28.35
CA GLY A 55 32.71 34.30 -27.11
C GLY A 55 32.32 35.66 -26.53
N ARG A 56 31.36 36.38 -27.12
CA ARG A 56 30.84 37.66 -26.62
C ARG A 56 29.37 37.53 -26.17
N PRO A 57 28.94 38.26 -25.12
CA PRO A 57 27.53 38.35 -24.76
C PRO A 57 26.76 39.14 -25.83
N LEU A 58 25.55 38.71 -26.17
CA LEU A 58 24.70 39.35 -27.17
C LEU A 58 23.91 40.56 -26.64
N GLY A 59 23.82 40.72 -25.32
CA GLY A 59 23.14 41.84 -24.69
C GLY A 59 23.36 41.90 -23.18
N THR A 60 22.69 42.85 -22.52
CA THR A 60 22.61 42.94 -21.06
C THR A 60 22.17 41.61 -20.47
N ALA A 61 22.75 41.22 -19.32
CA ALA A 61 22.34 39.99 -18.66
C ALA A 61 20.93 40.12 -18.07
N SER A 62 20.10 39.11 -18.32
CA SER A 62 18.87 38.88 -17.58
C SER A 62 19.20 38.58 -16.12
N VAL A 63 18.31 38.97 -15.21
CA VAL A 63 18.48 38.80 -13.77
C VAL A 63 17.27 38.05 -13.23
N MET A 64 17.54 36.97 -12.49
CA MET A 64 16.54 36.20 -11.76
C MET A 64 16.81 36.36 -10.26
N ASP A 65 15.85 36.94 -9.53
CA ASP A 65 15.93 37.10 -8.08
C ASP A 65 15.41 35.82 -7.40
N VAL A 66 16.22 35.27 -6.50
CA VAL A 66 15.99 34.01 -5.77
C VAL A 66 15.98 34.32 -4.26
N PRO A 67 14.83 34.72 -3.69
CA PRO A 67 14.74 35.09 -2.27
C PRO A 67 14.87 33.87 -1.36
N LEU A 68 15.56 34.04 -0.23
CA LEU A 68 15.54 33.05 0.86
C LEU A 68 14.30 33.30 1.73
N SER A 69 13.36 32.36 1.76
CA SER A 69 12.24 32.36 2.70
C SER A 69 12.67 31.82 4.08
N LEU A 70 11.78 31.86 5.06
CA LEU A 70 12.01 31.18 6.35
C LEU A 70 12.09 29.64 6.22
N ASP A 71 11.61 29.10 5.10
CA ASP A 71 11.36 27.67 4.89
C ASP A 71 12.29 27.03 3.84
N MET A 72 13.25 27.79 3.27
CA MET A 72 14.18 27.30 2.25
C MET A 72 15.65 27.68 2.50
N LEU A 73 16.51 26.66 2.49
CA LEU A 73 17.97 26.78 2.39
C LEU A 73 18.48 26.55 0.95
N THR A 74 17.64 26.79 -0.05
CA THR A 74 17.99 26.56 -1.46
C THR A 74 19.19 27.42 -1.87
N THR A 75 20.11 26.78 -2.60
CA THR A 75 21.31 27.38 -3.18
C THR A 75 21.42 26.96 -4.64
N ASP A 76 20.26 26.89 -5.28
CA ASP A 76 19.99 26.22 -6.54
C ASP A 76 18.76 26.86 -7.19
N VAL A 77 18.77 26.99 -8.52
CA VAL A 77 17.61 27.40 -9.31
C VAL A 77 17.74 26.90 -10.75
N ASP A 78 16.62 26.55 -11.37
CA ASP A 78 16.56 26.20 -12.79
C ASP A 78 16.10 27.40 -13.62
N ILE A 79 16.91 27.76 -14.61
CA ILE A 79 16.61 28.82 -15.59
C ILE A 79 16.03 28.17 -16.84
N GLY A 80 14.71 28.20 -16.98
CA GLY A 80 13.99 27.75 -18.18
C GLY A 80 13.90 28.80 -19.29
N ASN A 81 13.16 28.47 -20.36
CA ASN A 81 12.88 29.34 -21.52
C ASN A 81 14.14 29.84 -22.27
N LEU A 82 15.24 29.09 -22.18
CA LEU A 82 16.46 29.33 -22.94
C LEU A 82 16.36 28.76 -24.36
N LYS A 83 17.16 29.31 -25.28
CA LYS A 83 17.26 28.82 -26.66
C LYS A 83 17.96 27.46 -26.70
N VAL A 84 17.51 26.57 -27.58
CA VAL A 84 18.13 25.26 -27.86
C VAL A 84 19.52 25.41 -28.48
N ASN A 85 20.43 24.48 -28.20
CA ASN A 85 21.80 24.43 -28.74
C ASN A 85 22.56 25.77 -28.65
N THR A 86 22.35 26.51 -27.56
CA THR A 86 22.81 27.90 -27.40
C THR A 86 23.65 28.02 -26.13
N LYS A 87 24.77 28.76 -26.23
CA LYS A 87 25.64 29.01 -25.09
C LYS A 87 25.17 30.20 -24.28
N TYR A 88 25.23 30.06 -22.96
CA TYR A 88 24.89 31.07 -21.98
C TYR A 88 26.05 31.25 -20.99
N ARG A 89 26.25 32.49 -20.55
CA ARG A 89 27.19 32.87 -19.49
C ARG A 89 26.40 33.22 -18.24
N VAL A 90 26.71 32.57 -17.13
CA VAL A 90 25.99 32.66 -15.86
C VAL A 90 26.92 33.09 -14.72
N SER A 91 26.45 33.97 -13.83
CA SER A 91 27.07 34.25 -12.52
C SER A 91 26.00 34.45 -11.44
N VAL A 92 26.36 34.32 -10.17
CA VAL A 92 25.43 34.49 -9.03
C VAL A 92 25.98 35.54 -8.07
N GLY A 93 25.15 36.45 -7.58
CA GLY A 93 25.46 37.37 -6.48
C GLY A 93 24.54 37.12 -5.27
N ALA A 94 25.00 37.45 -4.06
CA ALA A 94 24.18 37.41 -2.85
C ALA A 94 23.67 38.82 -2.49
N TYR A 95 22.47 38.94 -1.93
CA TYR A 95 21.94 40.20 -1.39
C TYR A 95 21.41 40.03 0.03
N GLY A 96 21.40 41.12 0.78
CA GLY A 96 20.94 41.18 2.17
C GLY A 96 20.55 42.60 2.55
N TRP A 97 20.20 42.85 3.81
CA TRP A 97 19.74 44.18 4.26
C TRP A 97 20.79 45.30 4.07
N ALA A 98 22.08 44.97 4.00
CA ALA A 98 23.16 45.92 3.71
C ALA A 98 23.42 46.13 2.20
N GLY A 99 22.58 45.57 1.32
CA GLY A 99 22.66 45.72 -0.14
C GLY A 99 23.26 44.51 -0.87
N GLU A 100 23.50 44.69 -2.17
CA GLU A 100 23.95 43.64 -3.08
C GLU A 100 25.48 43.43 -3.03
N GLY A 101 25.88 42.17 -2.92
CA GLY A 101 27.27 41.72 -2.99
C GLY A 101 27.87 41.81 -4.39
N ARG A 102 29.14 41.39 -4.52
CA ARG A 102 29.73 41.20 -5.86
C ARG A 102 29.25 39.85 -6.44
N PRO A 103 28.84 39.78 -7.71
CA PRO A 103 28.64 38.51 -8.39
C PRO A 103 29.91 37.66 -8.44
N SER A 104 29.73 36.36 -8.63
CA SER A 104 30.79 35.38 -8.82
C SER A 104 31.61 35.61 -10.08
N MET A 105 32.71 34.87 -10.20
CA MET A 105 33.29 34.62 -11.52
C MET A 105 32.21 33.97 -12.42
N PRO A 106 32.02 34.45 -13.66
CA PRO A 106 31.07 33.86 -14.59
C PRO A 106 31.57 32.52 -15.12
N ARG A 107 30.63 31.62 -15.43
CA ARG A 107 30.86 30.33 -16.09
C ARG A 107 29.98 30.22 -17.34
N ASP A 108 30.48 29.52 -18.35
CA ASP A 108 29.77 29.33 -19.63
C ASP A 108 29.24 27.88 -19.72
N ILE A 109 27.99 27.72 -20.15
CA ILE A 109 27.33 26.43 -20.40
C ILE A 109 26.56 26.48 -21.73
N GLY A 110 26.28 25.33 -22.34
CA GLY A 110 25.34 25.21 -23.45
C GLY A 110 24.07 24.47 -23.04
N THR A 111 22.92 24.89 -23.57
CA THR A 111 21.75 24.01 -23.65
C THR A 111 22.02 22.86 -24.63
N ALA A 112 21.31 21.74 -24.46
CA ALA A 112 21.53 20.54 -25.26
C ALA A 112 21.19 20.72 -26.76
N SER A 113 21.73 19.83 -27.59
CA SER A 113 21.52 19.78 -29.05
C SER A 113 20.10 19.34 -29.42
N HIS A 114 19.59 19.88 -30.53
CA HIS A 114 18.21 19.64 -30.98
C HIS A 114 17.87 18.15 -31.15
N ASP A 115 18.80 17.39 -31.74
CA ASP A 115 18.69 15.95 -32.00
C ASP A 115 18.57 15.09 -30.71
N THR A 116 18.81 15.70 -29.55
CA THR A 116 18.84 15.04 -28.23
C THR A 116 17.60 15.34 -27.38
N CYS A 117 16.69 16.22 -27.84
CA CYS A 117 15.45 16.54 -27.12
C CYS A 117 14.25 16.68 -28.07
N MET A 118 14.02 15.70 -28.95
CA MET A 118 12.82 15.69 -29.77
C MET A 118 11.60 15.34 -28.89
N PRO A 119 10.56 16.19 -28.82
CA PRO A 119 9.26 15.79 -28.30
C PRO A 119 8.60 14.79 -29.26
N PRO A 120 7.48 14.16 -28.88
CA PRO A 120 6.79 13.22 -29.75
C PRO A 120 6.21 13.91 -30.99
N SER A 121 6.01 13.13 -32.04
CA SER A 121 5.12 13.51 -33.15
C SER A 121 3.65 13.57 -32.70
N PRO A 122 2.77 14.30 -33.41
CA PRO A 122 1.36 14.39 -33.06
C PRO A 122 0.67 13.02 -33.03
N PRO A 123 -0.25 12.77 -32.07
CA PRO A 123 -1.20 11.67 -32.17
C PRO A 123 -2.03 11.73 -33.46
N THR A 124 -2.63 10.61 -33.85
CA THR A 124 -3.64 10.61 -34.92
C THR A 124 -4.83 11.48 -34.57
N GLU A 125 -5.63 11.84 -35.56
CA GLU A 125 -6.96 12.43 -35.33
C GLU A 125 -7.77 11.56 -34.33
N PRO A 126 -8.47 12.17 -33.34
CA PRO A 126 -9.30 11.42 -32.42
C PRO A 126 -10.51 10.80 -33.11
N ILE A 127 -10.71 9.50 -32.94
CA ILE A 127 -11.98 8.84 -33.23
C ILE A 127 -12.88 9.08 -32.01
N VAL A 128 -13.98 9.82 -32.22
CA VAL A 128 -14.93 10.23 -31.19
C VAL A 128 -16.30 9.61 -31.47
N VAL A 129 -16.93 9.07 -30.43
CA VAL A 129 -18.24 8.38 -30.54
C VAL A 129 -19.13 8.80 -29.37
N ALA A 130 -20.41 9.09 -29.62
CA ALA A 130 -21.36 9.40 -28.55
C ALA A 130 -21.78 8.13 -27.81
N ILE A 131 -21.77 8.19 -26.47
CA ILE A 131 -22.19 7.10 -25.58
C ILE A 131 -23.58 7.39 -25.02
N SER A 132 -23.83 8.65 -24.67
CA SER A 132 -25.10 9.13 -24.13
C SER A 132 -25.36 10.59 -24.52
N ASP A 133 -26.37 11.18 -23.90
CA ASP A 133 -26.65 12.61 -23.88
C ASP A 133 -25.57 13.47 -23.20
N THR A 134 -24.72 12.86 -22.37
CA THR A 134 -23.82 13.53 -21.43
C THR A 134 -22.38 13.01 -21.50
N GLU A 135 -22.10 12.03 -22.37
CA GLU A 135 -20.80 11.35 -22.46
C GLU A 135 -20.36 11.05 -23.90
N LEU A 136 -19.09 11.34 -24.20
CA LEU A 136 -18.41 10.98 -25.46
C LEU A 136 -17.18 10.10 -25.17
N ALA A 137 -17.03 9.03 -25.95
CA ALA A 137 -15.83 8.19 -26.00
C ALA A 137 -14.81 8.77 -26.97
N LEU A 138 -13.52 8.70 -26.63
CA LEU A 138 -12.41 9.13 -27.45
C LEU A 138 -11.33 8.05 -27.54
N SER A 139 -10.76 7.85 -28.73
CA SER A 139 -9.60 6.99 -28.93
C SER A 139 -8.67 7.53 -30.02
N TRP A 140 -7.37 7.26 -29.89
CA TRP A 140 -6.33 7.76 -30.79
C TRP A 140 -5.13 6.82 -30.81
N GLN A 141 -4.32 6.88 -31.87
CA GLN A 141 -3.03 6.21 -31.92
C GLN A 141 -1.89 7.20 -31.65
N GLN A 142 -0.79 6.66 -31.14
CA GLN A 142 0.46 7.39 -30.95
C GLN A 142 1.04 7.79 -32.31
N GLY A 143 1.71 8.94 -32.39
CA GLY A 143 2.34 9.41 -33.64
C GLY A 143 3.50 8.54 -34.11
N GLU A 144 3.92 8.74 -35.36
CA GLU A 144 4.97 7.96 -36.06
C GLU A 144 6.33 7.89 -35.34
N SER A 145 6.59 8.80 -34.41
CA SER A 145 7.82 8.87 -33.62
C SER A 145 7.54 9.38 -32.20
N GLU A 146 8.19 8.75 -31.21
CA GLU A 146 8.22 9.21 -29.81
C GLU A 146 9.19 10.39 -29.60
N GLY A 147 10.03 10.72 -30.59
CA GLY A 147 11.11 11.69 -30.45
C GLY A 147 12.34 11.07 -29.81
N SER A 148 12.92 11.74 -28.81
CA SER A 148 14.15 11.29 -28.11
C SER A 148 13.89 10.50 -26.82
N ALA A 149 12.63 10.39 -26.37
CA ALA A 149 12.22 9.70 -25.15
C ALA A 149 10.77 9.18 -25.27
N PRO A 150 10.39 8.10 -24.57
CA PRO A 150 9.06 7.50 -24.68
C PRO A 150 7.95 8.44 -24.22
N VAL A 151 6.75 8.27 -24.78
CA VAL A 151 5.57 9.04 -24.36
C VAL A 151 5.16 8.63 -22.94
N LEU A 152 4.93 9.64 -22.09
CA LEU A 152 4.54 9.50 -20.68
C LEU A 152 3.02 9.59 -20.52
N HIS A 153 2.39 10.56 -21.19
CA HIS A 153 0.94 10.75 -21.19
C HIS A 153 0.50 11.59 -22.41
N PHE A 154 -0.80 11.71 -22.58
CA PHE A 154 -1.45 12.62 -23.51
C PHE A 154 -2.07 13.81 -22.76
N LEU A 155 -2.28 14.91 -23.49
CA LEU A 155 -3.08 16.07 -23.09
C LEU A 155 -4.23 16.20 -24.08
N VAL A 156 -5.46 16.28 -23.58
CA VAL A 156 -6.69 16.38 -24.38
C VAL A 156 -7.33 17.75 -24.16
N ALA A 157 -7.76 18.39 -25.25
CA ALA A 157 -8.57 19.60 -25.18
C ALA A 157 -9.80 19.46 -26.09
N TYR A 158 -10.89 20.14 -25.71
CA TYR A 158 -12.15 20.15 -26.45
C TYR A 158 -12.66 21.57 -26.68
N ILE A 159 -13.53 21.73 -27.68
CA ILE A 159 -14.22 22.99 -27.99
C ILE A 159 -15.64 22.67 -28.49
N ARG A 160 -16.63 23.49 -28.15
CA ARG A 160 -17.97 23.45 -28.77
C ARG A 160 -17.99 24.47 -29.89
N PRO A 161 -17.89 24.08 -31.18
CA PRO A 161 -17.61 25.02 -32.27
C PRO A 161 -18.66 26.12 -32.48
N GLU A 162 -19.90 25.91 -31.99
CA GLU A 162 -20.98 26.90 -32.04
C GLU A 162 -21.05 27.84 -30.81
N MET A 163 -20.36 27.51 -29.71
CA MET A 163 -20.49 28.22 -28.42
C MET A 163 -19.19 28.74 -27.81
N ASP A 164 -18.04 28.14 -28.12
CA ASP A 164 -16.75 28.46 -27.52
C ASP A 164 -15.79 29.09 -28.54
N THR A 165 -15.10 30.17 -28.15
CA THR A 165 -14.02 30.77 -28.97
C THR A 165 -12.62 30.31 -28.60
N GLU A 166 -12.48 29.51 -27.53
CA GLU A 166 -11.20 29.00 -27.01
C GLU A 166 -11.31 27.53 -26.60
N TRP A 167 -10.19 26.81 -26.67
CA TRP A 167 -10.12 25.39 -26.31
C TRP A 167 -10.11 25.19 -24.80
N THR A 168 -10.99 24.32 -24.29
CA THR A 168 -11.01 23.88 -22.90
C THR A 168 -10.07 22.68 -22.72
N TYR A 169 -9.09 22.79 -21.83
CA TYR A 169 -8.08 21.76 -21.57
C TYR A 169 -8.47 20.89 -20.38
N ILE A 170 -8.38 19.58 -20.54
CA ILE A 170 -8.45 18.61 -19.45
C ILE A 170 -7.13 18.70 -18.67
N ARG A 171 -7.20 18.73 -17.33
CA ARG A 171 -6.03 19.00 -16.47
C ARG A 171 -5.26 17.74 -16.09
N GLU A 172 -5.97 16.63 -16.09
CA GLU A 172 -5.51 15.30 -15.72
C GLU A 172 -4.71 14.70 -16.88
N PRO A 173 -3.45 14.26 -16.65
CA PRO A 173 -2.66 13.59 -17.69
C PRO A 173 -3.27 12.22 -18.03
N ILE A 174 -3.51 11.96 -19.32
CA ILE A 174 -4.13 10.70 -19.76
C ILE A 174 -3.02 9.72 -20.18
N GLU A 175 -2.74 8.71 -19.37
CA GLU A 175 -1.72 7.68 -19.67
C GLU A 175 -2.17 6.66 -20.74
N SER A 176 -3.46 6.64 -21.10
CA SER A 176 -4.06 5.73 -22.08
C SER A 176 -4.28 6.37 -23.44
N ASN A 177 -4.32 5.54 -24.50
CA ASN A 177 -4.69 5.92 -25.87
C ASN A 177 -6.20 6.14 -26.10
N SER A 178 -6.96 6.29 -25.02
CA SER A 178 -8.41 6.46 -25.03
C SER A 178 -8.91 7.02 -23.69
N MET A 179 -10.06 7.67 -23.72
CA MET A 179 -10.79 8.10 -22.52
C MET A 179 -12.30 8.23 -22.78
N VAL A 180 -13.08 8.42 -21.73
CA VAL A 180 -14.48 8.88 -21.82
C VAL A 180 -14.56 10.24 -21.14
N LEU A 181 -15.09 11.24 -21.83
CA LEU A 181 -15.39 12.55 -21.27
C LEU A 181 -16.87 12.59 -20.87
N LYS A 182 -17.15 12.91 -19.60
CA LYS A 182 -18.48 12.92 -18.98
C LYS A 182 -18.89 14.32 -18.55
N GLY A 183 -20.20 14.54 -18.32
CA GLY A 183 -20.74 15.83 -17.89
C GLY A 183 -20.84 16.85 -19.03
N LEU A 184 -20.97 16.36 -20.26
CA LEU A 184 -21.20 17.15 -21.46
C LEU A 184 -22.67 17.59 -21.54
N ILE A 185 -22.96 18.55 -22.41
CA ILE A 185 -24.32 19.05 -22.61
C ILE A 185 -25.01 18.18 -23.70
N PRO A 186 -26.28 17.76 -23.53
CA PRO A 186 -27.06 17.10 -24.58
C PRO A 186 -27.21 17.92 -25.86
N GLU A 187 -27.47 17.26 -26.99
CA GLU A 187 -27.66 17.88 -28.32
C GLU A 187 -26.55 18.87 -28.74
N THR A 188 -25.35 18.75 -28.18
CA THR A 188 -24.27 19.72 -28.35
C THR A 188 -23.10 19.09 -29.09
N GLU A 189 -22.57 19.80 -30.09
CA GLU A 189 -21.41 19.36 -30.85
C GLU A 189 -20.08 19.70 -30.16
N TYR A 190 -19.14 18.75 -30.24
CA TYR A 190 -17.80 18.85 -29.67
C TYR A 190 -16.74 18.43 -30.70
N GLN A 191 -15.63 19.17 -30.70
CA GLN A 191 -14.39 18.83 -31.41
C GLN A 191 -13.23 18.73 -30.41
N PHE A 192 -12.22 17.94 -30.75
CA PHE A 192 -11.12 17.56 -29.87
C PHE A 192 -9.75 17.65 -30.56
N VAL A 193 -8.72 17.98 -29.78
CA VAL A 193 -7.31 17.82 -30.16
C VAL A 193 -6.52 17.17 -29.03
N ILE A 194 -5.50 16.40 -29.42
CA ILE A 194 -4.69 15.62 -28.48
C ILE A 194 -3.21 15.91 -28.74
N ARG A 195 -2.41 15.95 -27.67
CA ARG A 195 -0.95 16.12 -27.73
C ARG A 195 -0.28 14.99 -26.95
N ALA A 196 0.72 14.34 -27.53
CA ALA A 196 1.56 13.37 -26.82
C ALA A 196 2.67 14.11 -26.06
N VAL A 197 3.04 13.65 -24.87
CA VAL A 197 4.06 14.31 -24.03
C VAL A 197 5.14 13.31 -23.64
N ASN A 198 6.41 13.65 -23.87
CA ASN A 198 7.57 12.98 -23.28
C ASN A 198 8.35 13.95 -22.38
N MET A 199 9.44 13.48 -21.76
CA MET A 199 10.29 14.32 -20.88
C MET A 199 10.97 15.54 -21.56
N HIS A 200 10.87 15.67 -22.89
CA HIS A 200 11.38 16.80 -23.66
C HIS A 200 10.29 17.79 -24.10
N GLY A 201 9.01 17.43 -23.97
CA GLY A 201 7.88 18.33 -24.18
C GLY A 201 6.65 17.67 -24.83
N ALA A 202 5.65 18.50 -25.10
CA ALA A 202 4.45 18.11 -25.81
C ALA A 202 4.62 18.23 -27.34
N SER A 203 4.06 17.28 -28.08
CA SER A 203 3.92 17.30 -29.54
C SER A 203 3.12 18.54 -30.01
N PRO A 204 3.15 18.89 -31.31
CA PRO A 204 2.05 19.62 -31.93
C PRO A 204 0.72 18.86 -31.72
N PRO A 205 -0.45 19.52 -31.78
CA PRO A 205 -1.73 18.84 -31.67
C PRO A 205 -1.96 17.89 -32.85
N SER A 206 -2.78 16.86 -32.62
CA SER A 206 -3.42 16.06 -33.66
C SER A 206 -4.21 16.93 -34.63
N HIS A 207 -4.63 16.35 -35.75
CA HIS A 207 -5.76 16.91 -36.49
C HIS A 207 -7.02 16.96 -35.60
N VAL A 208 -7.91 17.90 -35.92
CA VAL A 208 -9.19 18.10 -35.23
C VAL A 208 -10.21 17.16 -35.86
N ASN A 209 -10.93 16.37 -35.06
CA ASN A 209 -12.00 15.52 -35.60
C ASN A 209 -13.18 16.35 -36.15
N ASN A 210 -13.92 15.78 -37.09
CA ASN A 210 -15.24 16.29 -37.48
C ASN A 210 -16.14 16.42 -36.23
N PRO A 211 -16.97 17.48 -36.10
CA PRO A 211 -17.84 17.66 -34.94
C PRO A 211 -18.69 16.42 -34.63
N VAL A 212 -18.71 16.01 -33.36
CA VAL A 212 -19.56 14.92 -32.88
C VAL A 212 -20.54 15.48 -31.86
N ARG A 213 -21.83 15.22 -32.09
CA ARG A 213 -22.92 15.62 -31.21
C ARG A 213 -23.15 14.57 -30.11
N THR A 214 -23.41 15.01 -28.89
CA THR A 214 -24.01 14.18 -27.83
C THR A 214 -25.43 13.78 -28.21
N LEU A 215 -25.93 12.65 -27.69
CA LEU A 215 -27.26 12.15 -28.06
C LEU A 215 -28.40 13.03 -27.50
N GLY A 216 -29.56 12.98 -28.14
CA GLY A 216 -30.80 13.49 -27.57
C GLY A 216 -31.29 12.60 -26.40
N ALA A 217 -31.97 13.21 -25.43
CA ALA A 217 -32.56 12.48 -24.30
C ALA A 217 -33.69 11.49 -24.70
N SER A 218 -34.21 11.62 -25.93
CA SER A 218 -35.11 10.67 -26.59
C SER A 218 -34.39 9.56 -27.37
N ASP A 219 -33.14 9.79 -27.77
CA ASP A 219 -32.50 9.07 -28.88
C ASP A 219 -31.64 7.89 -28.39
N VAL A 220 -31.50 7.76 -27.07
CA VAL A 220 -30.99 6.56 -26.37
C VAL A 220 -32.00 5.38 -26.43
N GLY A 221 -32.97 5.43 -27.36
CA GLY A 221 -34.20 4.63 -27.36
C GLY A 221 -34.64 4.07 -28.72
N SER A 222 -33.76 4.03 -29.74
CA SER A 222 -34.04 3.29 -30.97
C SER A 222 -32.77 2.67 -31.56
N GLY A 223 -32.78 1.35 -31.76
CA GLY A 223 -31.62 0.60 -32.24
C GLY A 223 -31.74 0.20 -33.71
N ASP A 224 -31.20 1.02 -34.61
CA ASP A 224 -30.86 0.61 -35.97
C ASP A 224 -29.52 1.24 -36.40
N TYR A 225 -28.57 0.41 -36.83
CA TYR A 225 -27.35 0.85 -37.50
C TYR A 225 -26.77 -0.25 -38.41
N GLY A 226 -27.45 -0.50 -39.52
CA GLY A 226 -26.96 -1.35 -40.59
C GLY A 226 -26.23 -0.60 -41.73
N ARG A 227 -24.90 -0.79 -41.82
CA ARG A 227 -23.98 -0.43 -42.95
C ARG A 227 -23.50 1.02 -43.10
N TYR A 228 -22.22 1.11 -43.43
CA TYR A 228 -21.67 2.08 -44.39
C TYR A 228 -21.00 1.34 -45.56
N PHE A 229 -20.98 1.96 -46.74
CA PHE A 229 -20.18 1.59 -47.94
C PHE A 229 -18.84 2.37 -47.90
N THR A 230 -17.85 2.26 -48.79
CA THR A 230 -17.66 1.70 -50.16
C THR A 230 -16.38 0.79 -50.18
N ASP A 231 -15.80 0.26 -51.26
CA ASP A 231 -15.70 0.65 -52.68
C ASP A 231 -15.28 -0.51 -53.59
N THR A 232 -15.86 -0.61 -54.80
CA THR A 232 -15.10 -0.69 -56.08
C THR A 232 -16.04 -0.66 -57.30
N GLN A 233 -15.51 -0.10 -58.39
CA GLN A 233 -16.18 0.19 -59.68
C GLN A 233 -16.83 -1.01 -60.38
N ILE A 234 -17.98 -0.77 -61.01
CA ILE A 234 -18.30 -1.15 -62.41
C ILE A 234 -19.48 -0.27 -62.90
N LYS A 235 -19.85 -0.37 -64.17
CA LYS A 235 -20.47 0.69 -64.99
C LYS A 235 -21.81 0.23 -65.60
N ASP A 236 -22.59 1.19 -66.12
CA ASP A 236 -23.75 1.03 -67.03
C ASP A 236 -25.02 0.39 -66.36
N ASP A 237 -26.29 0.75 -66.66
CA ASP A 237 -26.93 1.92 -67.31
C ASP A 237 -28.43 1.97 -66.88
N ASP A 238 -29.18 3.04 -67.24
CA ASP A 238 -30.66 3.22 -67.08
C ASP A 238 -31.25 3.20 -65.62
N GLY A 239 -32.36 3.87 -65.25
CA GLY A 239 -33.22 4.89 -65.88
C GLY A 239 -34.62 4.98 -65.20
N PHE A 240 -35.20 6.18 -65.07
CA PHE A 240 -36.59 6.50 -64.58
C PHE A 240 -36.93 6.16 -63.10
N ASP A 241 -37.86 6.82 -62.39
CA ASP A 241 -38.35 8.22 -62.34
C ASP A 241 -39.21 8.42 -61.06
N MET A 242 -39.27 9.66 -60.53
CA MET A 242 -40.37 10.40 -59.82
C MET A 242 -41.50 9.64 -59.04
N ASP A 243 -41.76 9.94 -57.75
CA ASP A 243 -42.67 11.01 -57.17
C ASP A 243 -44.20 10.66 -57.32
N ASP A 244 -45.21 10.99 -56.49
CA ASP A 244 -45.55 11.91 -55.35
C ASP A 244 -46.90 11.37 -54.71
N SER A 245 -47.50 11.68 -53.54
CA SER A 245 -47.39 12.66 -52.41
C SER A 245 -47.98 12.09 -51.08
N ASP A 246 -47.83 12.84 -49.95
CA ASP A 246 -48.73 13.15 -48.79
C ASP A 246 -50.02 12.30 -48.46
N TYR A 247 -50.59 12.25 -47.23
CA TYR A 247 -50.89 13.30 -46.24
C TYR A 247 -51.22 12.75 -44.82
N ASP A 248 -51.00 13.54 -43.77
CA ASP A 248 -51.43 13.28 -42.37
C ASP A 248 -52.89 13.68 -42.07
N ILE A 249 -53.48 13.10 -40.99
CA ILE A 249 -54.07 13.81 -39.80
C ILE A 249 -54.95 12.86 -38.93
N PHE A 250 -54.86 13.01 -37.60
CA PHE A 250 -55.64 12.29 -36.55
C PHE A 250 -56.95 13.01 -36.16
N ILE A 251 -57.88 12.33 -35.45
CA ILE A 251 -58.44 12.81 -34.14
C ILE A 251 -59.39 11.80 -33.42
N GLU A 252 -59.13 11.63 -32.12
CA GLU A 252 -59.97 11.32 -30.91
C GLU A 252 -60.91 10.08 -30.73
N GLU A 253 -60.62 9.37 -29.63
CA GLU A 253 -61.48 8.91 -28.49
C GLU A 253 -62.67 7.89 -28.60
N CYS A 254 -62.44 6.72 -27.95
CA CYS A 254 -63.22 6.13 -26.81
C CYS A 254 -64.75 5.86 -26.86
N PRO A 255 -65.31 4.97 -25.98
CA PRO A 255 -64.73 3.78 -25.34
C PRO A 255 -65.68 2.52 -25.23
N SER A 256 -65.09 1.33 -25.07
CA SER A 256 -65.59 0.15 -24.30
C SER A 256 -66.94 -0.55 -24.63
N LEU A 257 -66.97 -1.90 -24.60
CA LEU A 257 -67.87 -2.75 -23.75
C LEU A 257 -67.70 -4.29 -24.01
N ILE A 258 -67.27 -5.00 -22.97
CA ILE A 258 -67.44 -6.42 -22.51
C ILE A 258 -68.15 -7.52 -23.37
N LEU A 259 -67.67 -8.77 -23.16
CA LEU A 259 -68.39 -10.02 -22.75
C LEU A 259 -68.42 -11.28 -23.67
N SER A 260 -67.83 -12.39 -23.16
CA SER A 260 -68.16 -13.83 -23.39
C SER A 260 -68.01 -14.48 -24.79
N SER A 261 -68.00 -15.82 -24.99
CA SER A 261 -67.42 -16.99 -24.24
C SER A 261 -67.62 -18.30 -25.06
N SER A 262 -66.81 -19.35 -24.85
CA SER A 262 -67.15 -20.80 -24.93
C SER A 262 -65.91 -21.71 -25.10
N ALA A 263 -66.06 -23.04 -25.02
CA ALA A 263 -65.00 -23.98 -24.59
C ALA A 263 -64.56 -25.07 -25.60
N ALA A 264 -63.29 -25.47 -25.48
CA ALA A 264 -62.66 -26.81 -25.51
C ALA A 264 -63.31 -27.99 -26.29
N PRO A 265 -62.48 -28.89 -26.89
CA PRO A 265 -61.94 -30.01 -26.09
C PRO A 265 -60.47 -30.41 -26.38
N ALA A 266 -59.95 -31.35 -25.56
CA ALA A 266 -58.66 -32.04 -25.63
C ALA A 266 -58.90 -33.56 -25.36
N PRO A 267 -57.92 -34.48 -25.07
CA PRO A 267 -56.45 -34.35 -24.99
C PRO A 267 -55.62 -35.54 -25.56
N THR A 268 -54.28 -35.42 -25.50
CA THR A 268 -53.34 -36.55 -25.25
C THR A 268 -52.13 -36.07 -24.43
N ALA A 269 -51.60 -36.92 -23.54
CA ALA A 269 -50.43 -36.65 -22.68
C ALA A 269 -49.12 -37.20 -23.33
N ALA A 270 -47.89 -36.97 -22.85
CA ALA A 270 -47.39 -36.47 -21.55
C ALA A 270 -46.12 -35.58 -21.78
N ALA A 271 -45.38 -35.02 -20.81
CA ALA A 271 -45.07 -35.47 -19.45
C ALA A 271 -44.88 -34.33 -18.42
N THR A 272 -44.58 -34.68 -17.17
CA THR A 272 -44.68 -33.82 -15.99
C THR A 272 -43.42 -33.00 -15.69
N VAL A 273 -43.57 -31.67 -15.63
CA VAL A 273 -42.79 -30.78 -14.76
C VAL A 273 -43.72 -30.25 -13.67
N SER A 274 -43.28 -30.21 -12.41
CA SER A 274 -44.09 -29.72 -11.30
C SER A 274 -44.21 -28.19 -11.33
N PRO A 275 -45.42 -27.60 -11.42
CA PRO A 275 -45.58 -26.15 -11.37
C PRO A 275 -45.31 -25.65 -9.94
N TRP A 276 -44.33 -24.77 -9.81
CA TRP A 276 -44.03 -24.04 -8.57
C TRP A 276 -45.14 -23.03 -8.26
N LYS A 277 -45.38 -22.74 -6.97
CA LYS A 277 -46.34 -21.75 -6.49
C LYS A 277 -45.61 -20.57 -5.86
N GLY A 278 -45.68 -19.42 -6.50
CA GLY A 278 -45.28 -18.11 -5.99
C GLY A 278 -45.75 -17.02 -6.95
N ASP A 279 -45.74 -15.78 -6.50
CA ASP A 279 -46.61 -14.73 -7.07
C ASP A 279 -46.10 -14.06 -8.36
N VAL A 280 -44.93 -14.47 -8.88
CA VAL A 280 -44.32 -13.93 -10.11
C VAL A 280 -43.73 -15.07 -10.95
N PRO A 281 -43.99 -15.17 -12.27
CA PRO A 281 -43.36 -16.17 -13.15
C PRO A 281 -41.83 -16.06 -13.15
N ARG A 282 -41.13 -17.16 -13.45
CA ARG A 282 -39.67 -17.11 -13.70
C ARG A 282 -39.39 -16.83 -15.17
N VAL A 283 -38.23 -16.23 -15.44
CA VAL A 283 -37.85 -15.71 -16.77
C VAL A 283 -37.88 -16.80 -17.87
N TYR A 284 -37.48 -18.02 -17.53
CA TYR A 284 -37.58 -19.19 -18.43
C TYR A 284 -39.03 -19.67 -18.73
N GLN A 285 -40.05 -18.89 -18.36
CA GLN A 285 -41.46 -19.09 -18.71
C GLN A 285 -42.05 -17.90 -19.50
N LEU A 286 -41.26 -16.86 -19.76
CA LEU A 286 -41.63 -15.63 -20.46
C LEU A 286 -40.90 -15.55 -21.81
N THR A 287 -41.42 -14.78 -22.77
CA THR A 287 -40.63 -14.41 -23.96
C THR A 287 -39.62 -13.30 -23.60
N CYS A 288 -38.76 -12.92 -24.55
CA CYS A 288 -37.89 -11.77 -24.31
C CYS A 288 -38.63 -10.43 -24.28
N ASP A 289 -39.79 -10.34 -24.93
CA ASP A 289 -40.65 -9.15 -24.94
C ASP A 289 -41.23 -8.86 -23.55
N ASP A 290 -41.53 -9.91 -22.78
CA ASP A 290 -42.00 -9.87 -21.40
C ASP A 290 -40.86 -9.83 -20.35
N THR A 291 -39.58 -9.82 -20.78
CA THR A 291 -38.42 -10.02 -19.88
C THR A 291 -37.56 -8.76 -19.72
N VAL A 292 -37.62 -8.19 -18.51
CA VAL A 292 -36.81 -7.03 -18.14
C VAL A 292 -35.43 -7.45 -17.65
N CYS A 293 -34.40 -7.13 -18.45
CA CYS A 293 -33.00 -7.20 -18.04
C CYS A 293 -32.46 -5.80 -17.65
N PRO A 294 -31.40 -5.71 -16.83
CA PRO A 294 -30.70 -4.46 -16.53
C PRO A 294 -30.13 -3.80 -17.81
N PRO A 295 -29.94 -2.47 -17.85
CA PRO A 295 -29.54 -1.76 -19.08
C PRO A 295 -28.20 -2.17 -19.70
N ASP A 296 -27.32 -2.81 -18.93
CA ASP A 296 -26.04 -3.36 -19.39
C ASP A 296 -26.14 -4.81 -19.91
N SER A 297 -27.28 -5.46 -19.71
CA SER A 297 -27.56 -6.87 -20.03
C SER A 297 -28.65 -6.98 -21.12
N PHE A 298 -28.66 -8.06 -21.91
CA PHE A 298 -29.70 -8.27 -22.93
C PHE A 298 -30.43 -9.60 -22.76
N CYS A 299 -31.64 -9.72 -23.30
CA CYS A 299 -32.42 -10.95 -23.25
C CYS A 299 -32.04 -11.93 -24.38
N LEU A 300 -32.02 -13.23 -24.05
CA LEU A 300 -31.85 -14.34 -24.97
C LEU A 300 -33.03 -15.31 -24.85
N ALA A 301 -33.57 -15.77 -25.98
CA ALA A 301 -34.55 -16.85 -26.00
C ALA A 301 -33.90 -18.19 -25.58
N ASP A 302 -34.49 -18.90 -24.62
CA ASP A 302 -34.06 -20.23 -24.21
C ASP A 302 -34.76 -21.29 -25.06
N LEU A 303 -34.07 -21.69 -26.13
CA LEU A 303 -34.51 -22.70 -27.09
C LEU A 303 -34.47 -24.15 -26.54
N GLU A 304 -33.79 -24.41 -25.42
CA GLU A 304 -33.79 -25.75 -24.80
C GLU A 304 -34.90 -25.89 -23.74
N ARG A 305 -35.33 -24.80 -23.09
CA ARG A 305 -36.32 -24.82 -22.00
C ARG A 305 -37.69 -24.24 -22.36
N GLY A 306 -37.79 -23.42 -23.40
CA GLY A 306 -39.04 -22.83 -23.86
C GLY A 306 -39.43 -21.56 -23.09
N GLY A 307 -38.61 -20.52 -23.23
CA GLY A 307 -38.83 -19.21 -22.60
C GLY A 307 -37.67 -18.27 -22.93
N SER A 308 -37.16 -17.56 -21.94
CA SER A 308 -36.03 -16.65 -22.08
C SER A 308 -35.07 -16.69 -20.88
N ARG A 309 -33.96 -15.95 -20.98
CA ARG A 309 -33.06 -15.60 -19.88
C ARG A 309 -32.41 -14.25 -20.16
N CYS A 310 -32.02 -13.52 -19.13
CA CYS A 310 -31.07 -12.42 -19.30
C CYS A 310 -29.63 -12.96 -19.46
N HIS A 311 -28.83 -12.30 -20.28
CA HIS A 311 -27.41 -12.54 -20.48
C HIS A 311 -26.63 -11.62 -19.55
N CYS A 312 -26.08 -12.16 -18.47
CA CYS A 312 -25.54 -11.36 -17.36
C CYS A 312 -24.07 -11.03 -17.58
N ASN A 313 -23.70 -9.75 -17.57
CA ASN A 313 -22.31 -9.33 -17.58
C ASN A 313 -21.51 -9.93 -16.40
N LEU A 314 -20.21 -10.13 -16.60
CA LEU A 314 -19.28 -10.62 -15.59
C LEU A 314 -19.38 -9.80 -14.28
N GLY A 315 -19.86 -10.44 -13.22
CA GLY A 315 -20.15 -9.80 -11.91
C GLY A 315 -21.63 -9.61 -11.60
N ARG A 316 -22.54 -9.89 -12.55
CA ARG A 316 -24.00 -9.97 -12.38
C ARG A 316 -24.48 -11.42 -12.41
N ALA A 317 -25.54 -11.74 -11.67
CA ALA A 317 -26.20 -13.05 -11.69
C ALA A 317 -27.69 -13.01 -11.31
N GLY A 318 -28.32 -14.19 -11.28
CA GLY A 318 -29.76 -14.39 -11.08
C GLY A 318 -30.55 -14.30 -12.39
N ASP A 319 -31.80 -14.80 -12.39
CA ASP A 319 -32.65 -14.91 -13.59
C ASP A 319 -32.80 -13.58 -14.36
N THR A 320 -32.69 -12.43 -13.66
CA THR A 320 -32.76 -11.05 -14.20
C THR A 320 -31.45 -10.26 -14.03
N CYS A 321 -30.30 -10.91 -13.84
CA CYS A 321 -28.98 -10.27 -13.68
C CYS A 321 -28.89 -9.17 -12.60
N SER A 322 -29.83 -9.16 -11.66
CA SER A 322 -30.02 -8.10 -10.66
C SER A 322 -29.17 -8.29 -9.39
N GLN A 323 -28.48 -9.42 -9.26
CA GLN A 323 -27.64 -9.76 -8.12
C GLN A 323 -26.17 -9.51 -8.46
N GLU A 324 -25.39 -8.97 -7.52
CA GLU A 324 -23.93 -8.80 -7.67
C GLU A 324 -23.18 -10.01 -7.12
N VAL A 325 -22.24 -10.55 -7.90
CA VAL A 325 -21.46 -11.75 -7.56
C VAL A 325 -19.97 -11.46 -7.67
N SER A 326 -19.24 -11.73 -6.58
CA SER A 326 -17.80 -11.53 -6.50
C SER A 326 -17.04 -12.75 -7.03
N VAL A 327 -16.89 -12.84 -8.35
CA VAL A 327 -16.21 -13.96 -9.01
C VAL A 327 -14.72 -14.00 -8.67
N LYS A 328 -14.32 -15.01 -7.89
CA LYS A 328 -12.94 -15.41 -7.55
C LYS A 328 -12.51 -16.62 -8.37
N PHE A 329 -13.38 -17.60 -8.52
CA PHE A 329 -13.16 -18.87 -9.22
C PHE A 329 -14.31 -19.10 -10.22
N PRO A 330 -14.16 -18.69 -11.49
CA PRO A 330 -15.28 -18.62 -12.43
C PRO A 330 -15.94 -19.97 -12.73
N ARG A 331 -17.27 -19.96 -12.67
CA ARG A 331 -18.17 -21.04 -13.06
C ARG A 331 -18.78 -20.77 -14.43
N PHE A 332 -18.74 -21.79 -15.29
CA PHE A 332 -19.27 -21.76 -16.65
C PHE A 332 -20.40 -22.77 -16.81
N TYR A 333 -21.44 -22.41 -17.55
CA TYR A 333 -22.68 -23.19 -17.72
C TYR A 333 -22.89 -23.72 -19.16
N GLY A 334 -21.84 -23.77 -19.99
CA GLY A 334 -21.92 -24.25 -21.38
C GLY A 334 -22.33 -23.18 -22.42
N TYR A 335 -22.79 -22.02 -21.96
CA TYR A 335 -23.04 -20.81 -22.77
C TYR A 335 -22.27 -19.58 -22.27
N SER A 336 -21.75 -19.64 -21.04
CA SER A 336 -20.89 -18.64 -20.41
C SER A 336 -19.55 -18.46 -21.13
N HIS A 337 -18.93 -17.29 -21.00
CA HIS A 337 -17.55 -17.07 -21.45
C HIS A 337 -16.90 -15.90 -20.70
N MET A 338 -15.57 -15.82 -20.73
CA MET A 338 -14.77 -14.69 -20.25
C MET A 338 -13.75 -14.27 -21.31
N THR A 339 -13.37 -13.00 -21.33
CA THR A 339 -12.36 -12.45 -22.24
C THR A 339 -11.15 -11.90 -21.50
N PHE A 340 -9.98 -12.19 -22.03
CA PHE A 340 -8.69 -11.67 -21.58
C PHE A 340 -8.00 -10.98 -22.76
N GLU A 341 -6.93 -10.22 -22.48
CA GLU A 341 -6.12 -9.60 -23.54
C GLU A 341 -5.71 -10.65 -24.60
N PRO A 342 -5.74 -10.31 -25.91
CA PRO A 342 -5.22 -11.18 -26.96
C PRO A 342 -3.79 -11.63 -26.65
N LEU A 343 -3.38 -12.79 -27.19
CA LEU A 343 -2.03 -13.35 -27.04
C LEU A 343 -0.99 -12.58 -27.87
N LYS A 344 -0.85 -11.27 -27.58
CA LYS A 344 0.10 -10.34 -28.19
C LYS A 344 1.53 -10.87 -28.05
N ASN A 345 2.36 -10.60 -29.04
CA ASN A 345 3.76 -11.04 -29.16
C ASN A 345 4.00 -12.57 -29.13
N SER A 346 2.96 -13.39 -28.98
CA SER A 346 3.02 -14.86 -28.87
C SER A 346 2.97 -15.55 -30.25
N TYR A 347 3.38 -14.86 -31.32
CA TYR A 347 3.25 -15.34 -32.70
C TYR A 347 4.20 -16.50 -33.04
N GLN A 348 5.29 -16.69 -32.31
CA GLN A 348 6.31 -17.72 -32.56
C GLN A 348 6.15 -18.90 -31.58
N THR A 349 6.14 -18.61 -30.28
CA THR A 349 6.04 -19.61 -29.21
C THR A 349 5.07 -19.14 -28.12
N PHE A 350 4.35 -20.08 -27.50
CA PHE A 350 3.57 -19.83 -26.28
C PHE A 350 3.33 -21.10 -25.46
N GLN A 351 3.02 -20.90 -24.18
CA GLN A 351 2.48 -21.92 -23.28
C GLN A 351 1.22 -21.39 -22.61
N ILE A 352 0.19 -22.23 -22.50
CA ILE A 352 -1.00 -21.96 -21.69
C ILE A 352 -1.21 -23.15 -20.76
N SER A 353 -1.42 -22.89 -19.46
CA SER A 353 -1.82 -23.94 -18.52
C SER A 353 -3.04 -23.52 -17.72
N VAL A 354 -4.00 -24.44 -17.55
CA VAL A 354 -5.30 -24.22 -16.90
C VAL A 354 -5.56 -25.31 -15.87
N GLU A 355 -5.98 -24.93 -14.67
CA GLU A 355 -6.59 -25.87 -13.69
C GLU A 355 -8.11 -25.75 -13.77
N PHE A 356 -8.78 -26.84 -14.17
CA PHE A 356 -10.22 -26.87 -14.43
C PHE A 356 -10.88 -28.12 -13.84
N LYS A 357 -12.17 -28.03 -13.52
CA LYS A 357 -13.03 -29.15 -13.10
C LYS A 357 -14.25 -29.17 -14.00
N ALA A 358 -14.38 -30.23 -14.82
CA ALA A 358 -15.43 -30.34 -15.81
C ALA A 358 -16.71 -30.97 -15.23
N ASP A 359 -17.86 -30.42 -15.58
CA ASP A 359 -19.18 -30.95 -15.22
C ASP A 359 -19.87 -31.69 -16.40
N ALA A 360 -19.29 -31.63 -17.61
CA ALA A 360 -19.78 -32.28 -18.83
C ALA A 360 -18.62 -32.81 -19.71
N GLU A 361 -18.90 -33.81 -20.57
CA GLU A 361 -17.88 -34.44 -21.46
C GLU A 361 -17.50 -33.64 -22.71
N ASP A 362 -18.27 -32.61 -23.08
CA ASP A 362 -18.06 -31.76 -24.27
C ASP A 362 -18.07 -30.27 -23.87
N GLY A 363 -17.15 -29.47 -24.39
CA GLY A 363 -17.17 -28.01 -24.21
C GLY A 363 -15.87 -27.27 -24.55
N LEU A 364 -15.98 -26.03 -25.02
CA LEU A 364 -14.85 -25.15 -25.35
C LEU A 364 -14.19 -24.53 -24.10
N LEU A 365 -12.97 -24.95 -23.74
CA LEU A 365 -12.22 -24.36 -22.63
C LEU A 365 -11.51 -23.06 -23.03
N LEU A 366 -10.91 -22.98 -24.22
CA LEU A 366 -10.14 -21.83 -24.70
C LEU A 366 -10.32 -21.61 -26.21
N TYR A 367 -10.40 -20.35 -26.63
CA TYR A 367 -10.26 -19.93 -28.04
C TYR A 367 -9.55 -18.59 -28.17
N CYS A 368 -8.63 -18.44 -29.12
CA CYS A 368 -8.10 -17.16 -29.57
C CYS A 368 -7.70 -17.27 -31.04
N GLY A 369 -7.95 -16.25 -31.87
CA GLY A 369 -7.68 -16.30 -33.31
C GLY A 369 -7.63 -14.95 -33.99
N GLU A 370 -7.55 -14.96 -35.32
CA GLU A 370 -7.57 -13.76 -36.15
C GLU A 370 -8.95 -13.08 -36.17
N ASN A 371 -10.03 -13.81 -35.86
CA ASN A 371 -11.39 -13.32 -35.72
C ASN A 371 -12.22 -14.27 -34.84
N GLU A 372 -13.45 -13.85 -34.53
CA GLU A 372 -14.40 -14.58 -33.67
C GLU A 372 -15.15 -15.72 -34.39
N HIS A 373 -14.82 -15.99 -35.66
CA HIS A 373 -15.54 -16.96 -36.51
C HIS A 373 -14.70 -18.17 -36.91
N GLY A 374 -13.51 -18.37 -36.32
CA GLY A 374 -12.66 -19.53 -36.58
C GLY A 374 -12.10 -19.60 -38.01
N ARG A 375 -12.07 -18.47 -38.73
CA ARG A 375 -11.48 -18.35 -40.07
C ARG A 375 -10.04 -17.85 -39.95
N GLY A 376 -9.12 -18.37 -40.76
CA GLY A 376 -7.70 -17.98 -40.68
C GLY A 376 -6.98 -18.61 -39.49
N ASP A 377 -6.09 -17.86 -38.86
CA ASP A 377 -5.28 -18.31 -37.72
C ASP A 377 -6.10 -18.47 -36.44
N PHE A 378 -5.86 -19.55 -35.70
CA PHE A 378 -6.48 -19.77 -34.38
C PHE A 378 -5.70 -20.77 -33.51
N THR A 379 -5.89 -20.68 -32.20
CA THR A 379 -5.55 -21.70 -31.20
C THR A 379 -6.79 -22.00 -30.37
N SER A 380 -7.07 -23.27 -30.08
CA SER A 380 -8.22 -23.67 -29.28
C SER A 380 -7.98 -24.94 -28.48
N LEU A 381 -8.64 -25.03 -27.32
CA LEU A 381 -8.66 -26.20 -26.46
C LEU A 381 -10.11 -26.51 -26.11
N ALA A 382 -10.58 -27.69 -26.52
CA ALA A 382 -11.92 -28.16 -26.22
C ALA A 382 -11.86 -29.54 -25.58
N LEU A 383 -12.79 -29.80 -24.66
CA LEU A 383 -13.13 -31.16 -24.26
C LEU A 383 -14.13 -31.72 -25.27
N LEU A 384 -13.89 -32.93 -25.76
CA LEU A 384 -14.74 -33.67 -26.69
C LEU A 384 -14.81 -35.14 -26.25
N GLN A 385 -16.01 -35.66 -25.98
CA GLN A 385 -16.25 -37.03 -25.50
C GLN A 385 -15.32 -37.44 -24.34
N GLY A 386 -15.06 -36.52 -23.41
CA GLY A 386 -14.17 -36.70 -22.26
C GLY A 386 -12.67 -36.67 -22.56
N LYS A 387 -12.23 -36.31 -23.77
CA LYS A 387 -10.82 -36.12 -24.15
C LYS A 387 -10.52 -34.66 -24.50
N LEU A 388 -9.32 -34.18 -24.16
CA LEU A 388 -8.90 -32.83 -24.52
C LEU A 388 -8.34 -32.81 -25.93
N HIS A 389 -8.95 -32.02 -26.81
CA HIS A 389 -8.50 -31.74 -28.16
C HIS A 389 -7.86 -30.34 -28.19
N TYR A 390 -6.55 -30.29 -28.29
CA TYR A 390 -5.80 -29.07 -28.59
C TYR A 390 -5.66 -28.92 -30.10
N ARG A 391 -6.01 -27.75 -30.65
CA ARG A 391 -5.94 -27.44 -32.07
C ARG A 391 -5.30 -26.08 -32.31
N PHE A 392 -4.51 -25.96 -33.38
CA PHE A 392 -4.01 -24.67 -33.84
C PHE A 392 -3.82 -24.62 -35.35
N ASN A 393 -4.11 -23.48 -35.98
CA ASN A 393 -3.93 -23.24 -37.41
C ASN A 393 -2.98 -22.05 -37.65
N CYS A 394 -2.15 -22.18 -38.70
CA CYS A 394 -1.19 -21.18 -39.16
C CYS A 394 -1.39 -20.99 -40.68
N GLY A 395 -2.56 -20.47 -41.06
CA GLY A 395 -2.99 -20.21 -42.43
C GLY A 395 -3.14 -21.41 -43.40
N THR A 396 -2.63 -22.61 -43.06
CA THR A 396 -2.41 -23.72 -44.02
C THR A 396 -2.88 -25.09 -43.56
N GLY A 397 -3.56 -25.19 -42.41
CA GLY A 397 -4.14 -26.43 -41.91
C GLY A 397 -4.02 -26.53 -40.39
N ALA A 398 -5.13 -26.88 -39.75
CA ALA A 398 -5.16 -27.06 -38.30
C ALA A 398 -4.43 -28.34 -37.89
N ALA A 399 -3.44 -28.21 -37.00
CA ALA A 399 -2.98 -29.32 -36.18
C ALA A 399 -4.10 -29.76 -35.24
N GLN A 400 -4.14 -31.06 -34.91
CA GLN A 400 -4.92 -31.58 -33.79
C GLN A 400 -4.04 -32.50 -32.95
N ILE A 401 -4.07 -32.29 -31.63
CA ILE A 401 -3.42 -33.09 -30.60
C ILE A 401 -4.52 -33.50 -29.62
N VAL A 402 -4.55 -34.77 -29.22
CA VAL A 402 -5.62 -35.33 -28.37
C VAL A 402 -5.00 -35.98 -27.14
N SER A 403 -5.57 -35.79 -25.95
CA SER A 403 -5.11 -36.45 -24.72
C SER A 403 -5.20 -37.98 -24.82
N GLU A 404 -4.25 -38.69 -24.21
CA GLU A 404 -4.28 -40.15 -24.08
C GLU A 404 -5.25 -40.56 -22.97
N SER A 405 -5.11 -39.94 -21.80
CA SER A 405 -6.09 -40.03 -20.71
C SER A 405 -7.42 -39.35 -21.07
N ARG A 406 -8.47 -39.70 -20.31
CA ARG A 406 -9.76 -39.02 -20.27
C ARG A 406 -9.81 -38.11 -19.04
N VAL A 407 -10.53 -36.99 -19.15
CA VAL A 407 -10.90 -36.13 -18.02
C VAL A 407 -11.97 -36.83 -17.19
N VAL A 408 -11.85 -36.76 -15.86
CA VAL A 408 -12.82 -37.30 -14.92
C VAL A 408 -13.78 -36.18 -14.50
N ILE A 409 -15.05 -36.33 -14.86
CA ILE A 409 -16.10 -35.36 -14.53
C ILE A 409 -16.22 -35.21 -13.00
N GLY A 410 -16.30 -33.97 -12.54
CA GLY A 410 -16.34 -33.61 -11.11
C GLY A 410 -14.98 -33.60 -10.39
N GLN A 411 -13.85 -33.84 -11.08
CA GLN A 411 -12.50 -33.75 -10.50
C GLN A 411 -11.66 -32.61 -11.12
N TRP A 412 -10.69 -32.11 -10.37
CA TRP A 412 -9.72 -31.12 -10.88
C TRP A 412 -8.67 -31.80 -11.75
N HIS A 413 -8.43 -31.19 -12.91
CA HIS A 413 -7.40 -31.55 -13.85
C HIS A 413 -6.56 -30.32 -14.20
N THR A 414 -5.27 -30.53 -14.44
CA THR A 414 -4.34 -29.53 -14.96
C THR A 414 -4.02 -29.86 -16.41
N VAL A 415 -4.33 -28.95 -17.34
CA VAL A 415 -3.89 -29.08 -18.73
C VAL A 415 -2.82 -28.04 -19.03
N THR A 416 -1.73 -28.46 -19.66
CA THR A 416 -0.73 -27.56 -20.25
C THR A 416 -0.66 -27.82 -21.76
N VAL A 417 -0.80 -26.76 -22.55
CA VAL A 417 -0.54 -26.76 -23.99
C VAL A 417 0.62 -25.83 -24.31
N PHE A 418 1.44 -26.24 -25.27
CA PHE A 418 2.59 -25.49 -25.77
C PHE A 418 2.62 -25.51 -27.29
N ARG A 419 3.12 -24.43 -27.89
CA ARG A 419 3.36 -24.33 -29.33
C ARG A 419 4.69 -23.62 -29.57
N ASP A 420 5.50 -24.13 -30.50
CA ASP A 420 6.61 -23.41 -31.12
C ASP A 420 6.63 -23.68 -32.64
N GLY A 421 6.51 -22.61 -33.43
CA GLY A 421 6.41 -22.68 -34.88
C GLY A 421 5.26 -23.57 -35.35
N THR A 422 5.57 -24.58 -36.17
CA THR A 422 4.56 -25.55 -36.66
C THR A 422 4.24 -26.67 -35.65
N SER A 423 5.00 -26.78 -34.56
CA SER A 423 4.92 -27.90 -33.61
C SER A 423 4.23 -27.48 -32.31
N GLY A 424 3.60 -28.42 -31.63
CA GLY A 424 3.07 -28.20 -30.28
C GLY A 424 2.93 -29.50 -29.51
N TRP A 425 2.62 -29.39 -28.22
CA TRP A 425 2.28 -30.53 -27.38
C TRP A 425 1.16 -30.19 -26.40
N LEU A 426 0.43 -31.23 -25.96
CA LEU A 426 -0.53 -31.19 -24.86
C LEU A 426 -0.08 -32.18 -23.77
N ARG A 427 -0.20 -31.77 -22.51
CA ARG A 427 -0.12 -32.64 -21.34
C ARG A 427 -1.36 -32.46 -20.49
N LEU A 428 -1.93 -33.57 -20.03
CA LEU A 428 -2.95 -33.64 -19.00
C LEU A 428 -2.30 -34.18 -17.72
N ASP A 429 -2.47 -33.49 -16.61
CA ASP A 429 -1.95 -33.82 -15.28
C ASP A 429 -0.47 -34.25 -15.27
N ASN A 430 -0.21 -35.54 -15.07
CA ASN A 430 1.12 -36.15 -15.06
C ASN A 430 1.37 -37.11 -16.23
N ASP A 431 0.52 -37.08 -17.26
CA ASP A 431 0.74 -37.81 -18.52
C ASP A 431 2.04 -37.34 -19.20
N THR A 432 2.61 -38.24 -20.03
CA THR A 432 3.69 -37.87 -20.97
C THR A 432 3.16 -36.88 -22.03
N PRO A 433 3.84 -35.75 -22.29
CA PRO A 433 3.38 -34.78 -23.30
C PRO A 433 3.24 -35.38 -24.70
N ILE A 434 2.05 -35.20 -25.28
CA ILE A 434 1.70 -35.71 -26.61
C ILE A 434 1.98 -34.61 -27.63
N SER A 435 2.92 -34.85 -28.53
CA SER A 435 3.34 -33.89 -29.57
C SER A 435 2.54 -34.04 -30.87
N GLY A 436 2.37 -32.92 -31.59
CA GLY A 436 1.81 -32.90 -32.94
C GLY A 436 2.29 -31.68 -33.73
N ARG A 437 1.92 -31.62 -35.02
CA ARG A 437 2.42 -30.61 -35.96
C ARG A 437 1.36 -30.20 -36.97
N SER A 438 1.32 -28.93 -37.36
CA SER A 438 0.50 -28.45 -38.48
C SER A 438 1.11 -28.85 -39.84
N SER A 439 0.25 -29.05 -40.84
CA SER A 439 0.63 -29.47 -42.20
C SER A 439 1.18 -28.31 -43.08
N GLY A 440 1.70 -27.25 -42.45
CA GLY A 440 1.97 -25.96 -43.08
C GLY A 440 3.45 -25.59 -43.14
N GLN A 441 3.78 -24.59 -43.98
CA GLN A 441 5.10 -23.94 -43.97
C GLN A 441 5.14 -22.72 -43.03
N TYR A 442 4.00 -22.10 -42.73
CA TYR A 442 3.94 -20.94 -41.84
C TYR A 442 4.13 -21.36 -40.38
N THR A 443 5.17 -20.82 -39.74
CA THR A 443 5.47 -20.99 -38.32
C THR A 443 4.75 -19.96 -37.44
N LYS A 444 4.47 -18.77 -37.98
CA LYS A 444 3.82 -17.69 -37.24
C LYS A 444 2.31 -17.90 -37.14
N ILE A 445 1.72 -17.36 -36.08
CA ILE A 445 0.27 -17.34 -35.84
C ILE A 445 -0.18 -15.93 -35.42
N THR A 446 -1.33 -15.50 -35.92
CA THR A 446 -1.87 -14.16 -35.76
C THR A 446 -3.11 -14.17 -34.87
N PHE A 447 -3.05 -13.44 -33.75
CA PHE A 447 -4.16 -13.27 -32.84
C PHE A 447 -4.65 -11.81 -32.86
N ARG A 448 -5.94 -11.62 -33.13
CA ARG A 448 -6.61 -10.30 -33.09
C ARG A 448 -7.83 -10.32 -32.16
N SER A 449 -8.53 -11.45 -32.06
CA SER A 449 -9.61 -11.64 -31.09
C SER A 449 -9.05 -11.61 -29.66
N PRO A 450 -9.89 -11.32 -28.66
CA PRO A 450 -9.58 -11.65 -27.27
C PRO A 450 -9.16 -13.12 -27.09
N LEU A 451 -8.50 -13.42 -25.98
CA LEU A 451 -8.42 -14.79 -25.48
C LEU A 451 -9.74 -15.08 -24.74
N TYR A 452 -10.57 -15.93 -25.33
CA TYR A 452 -11.79 -16.41 -24.71
C TYR A 452 -11.51 -17.64 -23.84
N VAL A 453 -12.15 -17.66 -22.67
CA VAL A 453 -12.07 -18.72 -21.68
C VAL A 453 -13.47 -19.22 -21.36
N GLY A 454 -13.63 -20.55 -21.30
CA GLY A 454 -14.87 -21.26 -20.98
C GLY A 454 -15.99 -21.21 -22.03
N GLY A 455 -15.83 -20.45 -23.11
CA GLY A 455 -16.80 -20.35 -24.19
C GLY A 455 -16.40 -19.29 -25.22
N ALA A 456 -17.38 -18.76 -25.95
CA ALA A 456 -17.26 -17.58 -26.82
C ALA A 456 -18.67 -17.05 -27.16
N PRO A 457 -18.84 -15.78 -27.59
CA PRO A 457 -20.14 -15.22 -27.99
C PRO A 457 -20.92 -16.05 -29.03
N SER A 458 -20.21 -16.77 -29.93
CA SER A 458 -20.81 -17.74 -30.85
C SER A 458 -19.98 -19.01 -30.97
N THR A 459 -20.08 -19.88 -29.97
CA THR A 459 -19.48 -21.24 -29.99
C THR A 459 -19.94 -22.06 -31.20
N TYR A 460 -21.20 -21.90 -31.64
CA TYR A 460 -21.73 -22.56 -32.83
C TYR A 460 -20.94 -22.19 -34.11
N GLY A 461 -20.64 -20.90 -34.31
CA GLY A 461 -19.80 -20.44 -35.43
C GLY A 461 -18.37 -21.00 -35.38
N LEU A 462 -17.84 -21.22 -34.18
CA LEU A 462 -16.51 -21.79 -33.95
C LEU A 462 -16.42 -23.32 -34.12
N ALA A 463 -17.54 -24.05 -34.19
CA ALA A 463 -17.57 -25.52 -34.12
C ALA A 463 -16.67 -26.22 -35.15
N LYS A 464 -16.44 -25.63 -36.32
CA LYS A 464 -15.49 -26.15 -37.33
C LYS A 464 -14.03 -26.07 -36.88
N ALA A 465 -13.64 -25.00 -36.17
CA ALA A 465 -12.30 -24.81 -35.64
C ALA A 465 -12.08 -25.59 -34.35
N THR A 466 -13.02 -25.50 -33.40
CA THR A 466 -12.91 -26.08 -32.05
C THR A 466 -13.26 -27.56 -31.99
N GLY A 467 -14.22 -28.01 -32.80
CA GLY A 467 -14.82 -29.35 -32.75
C GLY A 467 -16.10 -29.43 -31.90
N THR A 468 -16.50 -28.35 -31.21
CA THR A 468 -17.74 -28.26 -30.43
C THR A 468 -18.45 -26.94 -30.63
N GLY A 469 -19.78 -27.00 -30.73
CA GLY A 469 -20.67 -25.83 -30.74
C GLY A 469 -21.10 -25.35 -29.34
N ARG A 470 -20.58 -25.96 -28.25
CA ARG A 470 -20.92 -25.64 -26.86
C ARG A 470 -19.72 -25.07 -26.10
N GLY A 471 -19.97 -24.16 -25.17
CA GLY A 471 -18.99 -23.72 -24.18
C GLY A 471 -18.64 -24.82 -23.18
N PHE A 472 -17.64 -24.57 -22.35
CA PHE A 472 -17.30 -25.40 -21.21
C PHE A 472 -18.38 -25.31 -20.12
N MET A 473 -18.63 -26.42 -19.43
CA MET A 473 -19.45 -26.47 -18.22
C MET A 473 -18.59 -26.99 -17.08
N GLY A 474 -18.49 -26.22 -15.99
CA GLY A 474 -17.59 -26.53 -14.87
C GLY A 474 -16.93 -25.29 -14.26
N CYS A 475 -15.82 -25.51 -13.56
CA CYS A 475 -15.04 -24.50 -12.85
C CYS A 475 -13.64 -24.34 -13.45
N ILE A 476 -13.07 -23.13 -13.39
CA ILE A 476 -11.64 -22.88 -13.61
C ILE A 476 -11.09 -22.16 -12.38
N GLN A 477 -9.99 -22.65 -11.80
CA GLN A 477 -9.36 -22.05 -10.61
C GLN A 477 -8.00 -21.39 -10.88
N SER A 478 -7.36 -21.69 -12.01
CA SER A 478 -6.06 -21.13 -12.36
C SER A 478 -5.91 -21.03 -13.88
N LEU A 479 -5.37 -19.90 -14.34
CA LEU A 479 -4.92 -19.67 -15.70
C LEU A 479 -3.48 -19.17 -15.65
N SER A 480 -2.62 -19.72 -16.52
CA SER A 480 -1.24 -19.26 -16.68
C SER A 480 -0.89 -19.11 -18.15
N LEU A 481 -0.23 -17.99 -18.48
CA LEU A 481 0.19 -17.64 -19.83
C LEU A 481 1.70 -17.44 -19.84
N ASN A 482 2.41 -18.19 -20.67
CA ASN A 482 3.87 -18.20 -20.78
C ASN A 482 4.58 -18.34 -19.41
N GLY A 483 4.06 -19.22 -18.55
CA GLY A 483 4.58 -19.47 -17.20
C GLY A 483 4.18 -18.45 -16.13
N LYS A 484 3.52 -17.34 -16.50
CA LYS A 484 3.02 -16.33 -15.55
C LYS A 484 1.56 -16.60 -15.20
N ALA A 485 1.24 -16.65 -13.90
CA ALA A 485 -0.14 -16.72 -13.43
C ALA A 485 -0.93 -15.48 -13.91
N THR A 486 -2.14 -15.71 -14.39
CA THR A 486 -3.09 -14.68 -14.86
C THR A 486 -4.26 -14.66 -13.92
N ASP A 487 -4.51 -13.51 -13.30
CA ASP A 487 -5.60 -13.34 -12.35
C ASP A 487 -6.95 -13.44 -13.07
N VAL A 488 -7.74 -14.46 -12.75
CA VAL A 488 -9.03 -14.74 -13.39
C VAL A 488 -10.18 -13.88 -12.86
N ARG A 489 -9.95 -13.05 -11.82
CA ARG A 489 -10.95 -12.11 -11.30
C ARG A 489 -11.34 -11.06 -12.36
N PRO A 490 -12.55 -10.48 -12.26
CA PRO A 490 -12.94 -9.32 -13.06
C PRO A 490 -11.99 -8.13 -12.87
N TRP A 491 -11.74 -7.39 -13.96
CA TRP A 491 -11.08 -6.08 -13.89
C TRP A 491 -11.91 -5.10 -13.02
N PRO A 492 -11.28 -4.22 -12.21
CA PRO A 492 -9.85 -3.94 -12.09
C PRO A 492 -9.09 -4.84 -11.10
N LEU A 493 -9.75 -5.77 -10.40
CA LEU A 493 -9.11 -6.64 -9.40
C LEU A 493 -8.26 -7.74 -10.04
N GLY A 494 -8.68 -8.27 -11.20
CA GLY A 494 -7.93 -9.24 -11.99
C GLY A 494 -7.74 -8.82 -13.45
N LYS A 495 -7.61 -9.81 -14.33
CA LYS A 495 -7.28 -9.63 -15.75
C LYS A 495 -8.37 -10.05 -16.73
N ALA A 496 -9.53 -10.51 -16.24
CA ALA A 496 -10.71 -10.69 -17.10
C ALA A 496 -11.29 -9.32 -17.48
N LEU A 497 -11.27 -9.00 -18.78
CA LEU A 497 -11.69 -7.70 -19.32
C LEU A 497 -13.22 -7.57 -19.41
N SER A 498 -13.87 -8.69 -19.75
CA SER A 498 -15.32 -8.84 -19.81
C SER A 498 -15.66 -10.33 -19.75
N GLY A 499 -16.94 -10.65 -19.82
CA GLY A 499 -17.47 -12.01 -19.83
C GLY A 499 -18.98 -11.96 -19.61
N ALA A 500 -19.62 -13.11 -19.79
CA ALA A 500 -21.06 -13.21 -19.61
C ALA A 500 -21.49 -14.59 -19.09
N ASP A 501 -22.60 -14.57 -18.34
CA ASP A 501 -23.23 -15.71 -17.68
C ASP A 501 -22.26 -16.48 -16.76
N VAL A 502 -21.32 -15.79 -16.11
CA VAL A 502 -20.27 -16.39 -15.27
C VAL A 502 -20.67 -16.35 -13.79
N GLY A 503 -20.78 -17.53 -13.17
CA GLY A 503 -21.01 -17.65 -11.73
C GLY A 503 -19.72 -17.77 -10.93
N GLU A 504 -19.85 -17.95 -9.61
CA GLU A 504 -18.77 -18.33 -8.71
C GLU A 504 -18.84 -19.84 -8.41
N CYS A 505 -17.69 -20.50 -8.24
CA CYS A 505 -17.64 -21.93 -7.92
C CYS A 505 -17.56 -22.24 -6.42
N SER A 506 -17.20 -21.28 -5.57
CA SER A 506 -16.97 -21.49 -4.14
C SER A 506 -18.13 -21.17 -3.19
N ASP A 507 -19.29 -20.75 -3.72
CA ASP A 507 -20.51 -20.32 -2.99
C ASP A 507 -21.14 -21.37 -2.04
N SER A 508 -20.50 -22.52 -1.81
CA SER A 508 -20.96 -23.57 -0.90
C SER A 508 -19.92 -24.02 0.13
N VAL A 509 -18.65 -23.62 0.00
CA VAL A 509 -17.56 -24.18 0.82
C VAL A 509 -17.60 -23.65 2.24
N CYS A 510 -17.78 -22.33 2.43
CA CYS A 510 -17.83 -21.72 3.76
C CYS A 510 -19.21 -21.75 4.42
N ASP A 511 -20.29 -21.95 3.66
CA ASP A 511 -21.66 -22.05 4.17
C ASP A 511 -21.87 -23.30 5.04
N VAL A 512 -21.10 -24.37 4.78
CA VAL A 512 -21.16 -25.64 5.54
C VAL A 512 -20.01 -25.81 6.54
N VAL A 513 -19.09 -24.83 6.64
CA VAL A 513 -17.86 -24.91 7.45
C VAL A 513 -17.85 -23.82 8.54
N GLY A 514 -18.09 -24.24 9.78
CA GLY A 514 -17.92 -23.40 10.96
C GLY A 514 -16.48 -23.42 11.48
N CYS A 515 -15.80 -22.28 11.43
CA CYS A 515 -14.52 -22.09 12.12
C CYS A 515 -14.74 -21.75 13.60
N GLY A 516 -14.01 -22.40 14.50
CA GLY A 516 -14.06 -22.19 15.94
C GLY A 516 -13.33 -20.93 16.40
N ASN A 517 -13.52 -20.59 17.69
CA ASN A 517 -12.77 -19.55 18.42
C ASN A 517 -12.71 -18.15 17.75
N GLY A 518 -13.72 -17.80 16.95
CA GLY A 518 -13.77 -16.52 16.23
C GLY A 518 -12.94 -16.47 14.94
N GLY A 519 -12.47 -17.62 14.45
CA GLY A 519 -11.85 -17.72 13.13
C GLY A 519 -12.85 -17.49 12.00
N VAL A 520 -12.33 -17.08 10.83
CA VAL A 520 -13.14 -16.75 9.65
C VAL A 520 -12.86 -17.77 8.55
N CYS A 521 -13.90 -18.36 7.95
CA CYS A 521 -13.71 -19.26 6.81
C CYS A 521 -13.27 -18.45 5.59
N PHE A 522 -12.14 -18.84 4.99
CA PHE A 522 -11.61 -18.23 3.77
C PHE A 522 -11.44 -19.28 2.69
N VAL A 523 -12.18 -19.13 1.60
CA VAL A 523 -12.02 -19.94 0.38
C VAL A 523 -10.65 -19.66 -0.25
N ASN A 524 -9.81 -20.68 -0.36
CA ASN A 524 -8.48 -20.59 -0.99
C ASN A 524 -8.38 -21.31 -2.35
N ARG A 525 -9.33 -22.20 -2.67
CA ARG A 525 -9.59 -22.77 -4.01
C ARG A 525 -11.10 -22.96 -4.17
N ALA A 526 -11.60 -23.19 -5.39
CA ALA A 526 -13.04 -23.22 -5.63
C ALA A 526 -13.82 -24.29 -4.83
N ASP A 527 -13.17 -25.32 -4.30
CA ASP A 527 -13.74 -26.32 -3.39
C ASP A 527 -12.89 -26.60 -2.13
N THR A 528 -11.97 -25.69 -1.76
CA THR A 528 -11.22 -25.78 -0.50
C THR A 528 -11.25 -24.48 0.30
N PHE A 529 -11.18 -24.62 1.63
CA PHE A 529 -11.10 -23.51 2.57
C PHE A 529 -9.85 -23.60 3.44
N ILE A 530 -9.52 -22.48 4.07
CA ILE A 530 -8.67 -22.38 5.25
C ILE A 530 -9.46 -21.57 6.28
N CYS A 531 -9.56 -22.04 7.52
CA CYS A 531 -10.03 -21.20 8.62
C CYS A 531 -8.90 -20.24 9.03
N LEU A 532 -9.17 -18.93 9.00
CA LEU A 532 -8.24 -17.90 9.42
C LEU A 532 -8.25 -17.79 10.95
N CYS A 533 -7.28 -18.42 11.60
CA CYS A 533 -7.29 -18.59 13.06
C CYS A 533 -6.74 -17.36 13.78
N PRO A 534 -7.48 -16.75 14.74
CA PRO A 534 -7.01 -15.57 15.45
C PRO A 534 -5.75 -15.85 16.29
N LEU A 535 -5.00 -14.81 16.64
CA LEU A 535 -3.78 -14.94 17.48
C LEU A 535 -4.04 -15.75 18.76
N GLY A 536 -3.32 -16.86 18.90
CA GLY A 536 -3.48 -17.81 20.01
C GLY A 536 -4.38 -19.01 19.70
N PHE A 537 -4.87 -19.15 18.47
CA PHE A 537 -5.63 -20.32 17.99
C PHE A 537 -5.01 -20.94 16.73
N ARG A 538 -5.21 -22.25 16.54
CA ARG A 538 -4.69 -23.04 15.41
C ARG A 538 -5.55 -24.28 15.16
N GLY A 539 -5.18 -25.09 14.18
CA GLY A 539 -5.92 -26.28 13.76
C GLY A 539 -6.60 -26.07 12.41
N ALA A 540 -7.30 -27.08 11.90
CA ALA A 540 -7.96 -26.98 10.59
C ALA A 540 -9.22 -26.11 10.63
N LEU A 541 -9.87 -26.05 11.80
CA LEU A 541 -11.06 -25.29 12.14
C LEU A 541 -10.80 -24.31 13.30
N CYS A 542 -9.54 -23.97 13.60
CA CYS A 542 -9.14 -23.13 14.72
C CYS A 542 -9.55 -23.66 16.11
N GLU A 543 -9.63 -24.98 16.24
CA GLU A 543 -10.07 -25.75 17.40
C GLU A 543 -9.09 -25.70 18.60
N ASP A 544 -7.79 -25.66 18.33
CA ASP A 544 -6.70 -25.66 19.32
C ASP A 544 -6.43 -24.23 19.82
N SER A 545 -6.23 -24.06 21.13
CA SER A 545 -5.72 -22.80 21.72
C SER A 545 -4.30 -22.95 22.25
N PHE A 546 -3.51 -21.87 22.20
CA PHE A 546 -2.13 -21.83 22.68
C PHE A 546 -1.68 -20.41 23.08
N SER A 547 -0.70 -20.30 23.98
CA SER A 547 -0.09 -19.02 24.33
C SER A 547 0.98 -18.62 23.31
N LEU A 548 0.77 -17.48 22.65
CA LEU A 548 1.73 -16.91 21.70
C LEU A 548 2.85 -16.18 22.45
N PHE A 549 4.11 -16.64 22.27
CA PHE A 549 5.30 -16.11 22.94
C PHE A 549 6.37 -15.62 21.95
N SER A 550 6.50 -16.23 20.77
CA SER A 550 7.46 -15.83 19.75
C SER A 550 6.82 -15.95 18.35
N PRO A 551 6.21 -14.87 17.84
CA PRO A 551 5.48 -14.84 16.56
C PRO A 551 6.28 -15.36 15.36
N LEU A 552 5.82 -16.46 14.80
CA LEU A 552 6.28 -17.05 13.53
C LEU A 552 5.25 -16.77 12.43
N PHE A 553 5.70 -16.12 11.37
CA PHE A 553 4.94 -15.84 10.16
C PHE A 553 5.36 -16.82 9.07
N ASN A 554 4.39 -17.41 8.38
CA ASN A 554 4.61 -18.61 7.56
C ASN A 554 4.73 -18.32 6.05
N GLY A 555 4.90 -17.06 5.64
CA GLY A 555 5.02 -16.70 4.22
C GLY A 555 3.73 -16.86 3.39
N THR A 556 2.57 -17.11 4.02
CA THR A 556 1.27 -17.07 3.32
C THR A 556 0.68 -15.67 3.33
N MET A 557 -0.07 -15.32 2.28
CA MET A 557 -0.86 -14.06 2.19
C MET A 557 -1.96 -13.95 3.27
N LEU A 558 -2.10 -14.97 4.13
CA LEU A 558 -3.11 -15.13 5.15
C LEU A 558 -2.49 -15.23 6.57
N SER A 559 -1.22 -14.85 6.72
CA SER A 559 -0.45 -14.87 7.98
C SER A 559 0.03 -13.46 8.32
N TYR A 560 -0.68 -12.77 9.23
CA TYR A 560 -0.30 -11.43 9.67
C TYR A 560 -0.82 -11.13 11.07
N ALA A 561 -0.14 -10.22 11.77
CA ALA A 561 -0.64 -9.59 13.00
C ALA A 561 -1.05 -8.15 12.71
N VAL A 562 -1.97 -7.60 13.50
CA VAL A 562 -2.41 -6.20 13.40
C VAL A 562 -2.62 -5.62 14.80
N VAL A 563 -2.06 -4.44 15.06
CA VAL A 563 -2.06 -3.79 16.38
C VAL A 563 -2.52 -2.34 16.25
N PRO A 564 -3.44 -1.84 17.08
CA PRO A 564 -3.78 -0.42 17.08
C PRO A 564 -2.56 0.43 17.46
N TRP A 565 -2.49 1.66 16.94
CA TRP A 565 -1.44 2.60 17.32
C TRP A 565 -1.44 2.83 18.85
N PRO A 566 -0.26 2.86 19.51
CA PRO A 566 -0.19 3.06 20.96
C PRO A 566 -0.57 4.49 21.41
N GLN A 567 -0.71 5.43 20.47
CA GLN A 567 -1.18 6.81 20.68
C GLN A 567 -2.51 7.03 19.93
N PRO A 568 -3.33 8.03 20.30
CA PRO A 568 -4.60 8.28 19.61
C PRO A 568 -4.40 8.58 18.11
N THR A 569 -5.18 7.90 17.26
CA THR A 569 -5.10 7.90 15.78
C THR A 569 -5.48 9.22 15.09
N GLN A 570 -5.51 10.33 15.84
CA GLN A 570 -5.69 11.69 15.32
C GLN A 570 -4.41 12.53 15.50
N SER A 571 -3.29 11.88 15.85
CA SER A 571 -2.02 12.54 16.17
C SER A 571 -1.07 12.48 14.96
N TYR A 572 -0.96 13.57 14.21
CA TYR A 572 0.05 13.75 13.17
C TYR A 572 1.45 13.41 13.72
N LEU A 573 2.08 12.38 13.18
CA LEU A 573 3.34 11.87 13.71
C LEU A 573 4.50 12.73 13.20
N SER A 574 5.07 13.57 14.07
CA SER A 574 6.27 14.38 13.78
C SER A 574 7.57 13.64 14.10
N PHE A 575 7.52 12.67 15.01
CA PHE A 575 8.63 11.77 15.35
C PHE A 575 8.12 10.33 15.54
N MET A 576 8.89 9.37 15.04
CA MET A 576 8.70 7.93 15.28
C MET A 576 10.04 7.21 15.27
N GLU A 577 10.16 6.17 16.08
CA GLU A 577 11.34 5.31 16.19
C GLU A 577 10.88 3.89 16.49
N PHE A 578 11.15 2.96 15.57
CA PHE A 578 10.88 1.54 15.73
C PHE A 578 12.19 0.78 15.99
N GLU A 579 12.21 -0.05 17.02
CA GLU A 579 13.19 -1.13 17.17
C GLU A 579 12.51 -2.47 16.91
N MET A 580 13.11 -3.32 16.09
CA MET A 580 12.60 -4.67 15.81
C MET A 580 13.73 -5.71 15.92
N THR A 581 13.44 -6.87 16.51
CA THR A 581 14.34 -8.04 16.45
C THR A 581 13.63 -9.16 15.73
N PHE A 582 14.19 -9.60 14.61
CA PHE A 582 13.57 -10.53 13.67
C PHE A 582 14.56 -11.54 13.09
N ARG A 583 14.04 -12.62 12.51
CA ARG A 583 14.80 -13.69 11.86
C ARG A 583 14.10 -14.11 10.57
N PRO A 584 14.58 -13.68 9.38
CA PRO A 584 13.95 -14.01 8.10
C PRO A 584 14.28 -15.44 7.68
N SER A 585 13.39 -16.07 6.92
CA SER A 585 13.65 -17.34 6.20
C SER A 585 13.42 -17.22 4.68
N THR A 586 13.03 -16.03 4.20
CA THR A 586 12.94 -15.70 2.77
C THR A 586 13.54 -14.32 2.51
N PRO A 587 14.20 -14.09 1.35
CA PRO A 587 14.85 -12.80 1.04
C PRO A 587 13.86 -11.68 0.69
N ASP A 588 12.55 -11.95 0.67
CA ASP A 588 11.50 -10.96 0.54
C ASP A 588 10.47 -11.10 1.68
N GLY A 589 9.82 -9.99 2.03
CA GLY A 589 8.62 -9.98 2.87
C GLY A 589 8.37 -8.65 3.59
N THR A 590 7.10 -8.28 3.77
CA THR A 590 6.71 -7.07 4.52
C THR A 590 6.77 -7.32 6.03
N LEU A 591 7.69 -6.64 6.72
CA LEU A 591 7.86 -6.71 8.17
C LEU A 591 6.82 -5.85 8.91
N LEU A 592 6.52 -4.66 8.41
CA LEU A 592 5.57 -3.71 8.99
C LEU A 592 4.91 -2.84 7.91
N TYR A 593 3.62 -2.53 8.07
CA TYR A 593 2.88 -1.59 7.21
C TYR A 593 1.82 -0.81 7.99
N SER A 594 1.62 0.47 7.67
CA SER A 594 0.44 1.27 8.03
C SER A 594 0.31 2.47 7.10
N ASP A 595 -0.92 2.89 6.83
CA ASP A 595 -1.24 3.99 5.93
C ASP A 595 -2.46 4.79 6.42
N ASP A 596 -2.91 5.75 5.62
CA ASP A 596 -4.18 6.45 5.80
C ASP A 596 -5.04 6.32 4.53
N ASP A 597 -6.28 5.86 4.67
CA ASP A 597 -7.19 5.62 3.53
C ASP A 597 -7.45 6.88 2.69
N GLY A 598 -7.43 8.07 3.31
CA GLY A 598 -7.82 9.34 2.70
C GLY A 598 -6.69 10.13 2.03
N SER A 599 -5.44 9.68 2.10
CA SER A 599 -4.27 10.44 1.65
C SER A 599 -3.21 9.57 0.95
N GLY A 600 -2.08 10.19 0.57
CA GLY A 600 -0.91 9.49 0.04
C GLY A 600 -0.05 8.83 1.12
N ASP A 601 -0.29 9.16 2.39
CA ASP A 601 0.57 8.84 3.52
C ASP A 601 0.66 7.33 3.78
N PHE A 602 1.90 6.85 4.00
CA PHE A 602 2.17 5.48 4.43
C PHE A 602 3.52 5.34 5.12
N LEU A 603 3.65 4.25 5.88
CA LEU A 603 4.86 3.77 6.52
C LEU A 603 5.01 2.28 6.22
N ALA A 604 6.17 1.86 5.70
CA ALA A 604 6.46 0.46 5.42
C ALA A 604 7.89 0.08 5.75
N ILE A 605 8.06 -1.12 6.31
CA ILE A 605 9.34 -1.82 6.46
C ILE A 605 9.22 -3.12 5.68
N ASN A 606 10.06 -3.30 4.67
CA ASN A 606 10.07 -4.49 3.82
C ASN A 606 11.48 -5.10 3.79
N LEU A 607 11.52 -6.38 3.46
CA LEU A 607 12.70 -7.07 2.96
C LEU A 607 12.50 -7.29 1.46
N LEU A 608 13.49 -6.95 0.63
CA LEU A 608 13.48 -7.11 -0.83
C LEU A 608 14.86 -7.54 -1.33
N ASP A 609 14.93 -8.68 -2.04
CA ASP A 609 16.18 -9.30 -2.51
C ASP A 609 17.28 -9.41 -1.42
N GLY A 610 16.88 -9.68 -0.16
CA GLY A 610 17.75 -9.79 1.01
C GLY A 610 18.16 -8.46 1.66
N TYR A 611 17.72 -7.31 1.14
CA TYR A 611 17.99 -6.00 1.73
C TYR A 611 16.77 -5.50 2.53
N VAL A 612 17.01 -4.86 3.67
CA VAL A 612 15.93 -4.17 4.41
C VAL A 612 15.68 -2.81 3.77
N GLU A 613 14.44 -2.50 3.48
CA GLU A 613 13.99 -1.19 3.02
C GLU A 613 13.00 -0.54 3.99
N PHE A 614 13.26 0.71 4.35
CA PHE A 614 12.35 1.58 5.06
C PHE A 614 11.79 2.62 4.10
N ARG A 615 10.45 2.65 3.96
CA ARG A 615 9.74 3.50 3.01
C ARG A 615 8.67 4.30 3.74
N PHE A 616 8.54 5.58 3.42
CA PHE A 616 7.45 6.41 3.96
C PHE A 616 7.13 7.59 3.06
N ASP A 617 5.86 8.02 3.03
CA ASP A 617 5.41 9.24 2.37
C ASP A 617 4.61 10.09 3.35
N CYS A 618 4.80 11.42 3.29
CA CYS A 618 4.12 12.42 4.12
C CYS A 618 2.99 13.15 3.35
N GLY A 619 2.57 12.61 2.20
CA GLY A 619 1.54 13.19 1.33
C GLY A 619 2.10 14.07 0.21
N SER A 620 3.40 14.01 -0.07
CA SER A 620 4.04 14.78 -1.16
C SER A 620 5.26 14.13 -1.81
N GLY A 621 5.45 12.82 -1.64
CA GLY A 621 6.46 12.00 -2.33
C GLY A 621 7.32 11.20 -1.34
N GLY A 622 7.44 9.91 -1.61
CA GLY A 622 7.97 8.94 -0.66
C GLY A 622 9.50 8.85 -0.59
N ALA A 623 10.03 8.78 0.63
CA ALA A 623 11.39 8.35 0.89
C ALA A 623 11.54 6.83 0.70
N VAL A 624 12.71 6.40 0.21
CA VAL A 624 13.15 5.00 0.20
C VAL A 624 14.57 4.94 0.75
N LEU A 625 14.74 4.30 1.91
CA LEU A 625 16.04 3.98 2.50
C LEU A 625 16.24 2.46 2.38
N ARG A 626 17.45 2.02 2.04
CA ARG A 626 17.82 0.60 1.90
C ARG A 626 19.10 0.31 2.68
N SER A 627 19.24 -0.88 3.26
CA SER A 627 20.47 -1.31 3.93
C SER A 627 21.67 -1.29 2.96
N GLU A 628 22.89 -1.04 3.46
CA GLU A 628 24.09 -1.02 2.60
C GLU A 628 24.42 -2.44 2.10
N GLU A 629 24.20 -3.44 2.93
CA GLU A 629 24.44 -4.87 2.64
C GLU A 629 23.16 -5.71 2.80
N GLN A 630 23.16 -6.90 2.19
CA GLN A 630 22.13 -7.92 2.44
C GLN A 630 22.23 -8.43 3.89
N ILE A 631 21.11 -8.89 4.43
CA ILE A 631 21.08 -9.63 5.71
C ILE A 631 21.12 -11.14 5.45
N ASP A 632 21.70 -11.88 6.39
CA ASP A 632 21.73 -13.34 6.35
C ASP A 632 20.33 -13.94 6.51
N MET A 633 20.06 -15.05 5.80
CA MET A 633 18.83 -15.81 6.00
C MET A 633 18.99 -16.78 7.17
N ASP A 634 17.89 -17.01 7.89
CA ASP A 634 17.81 -17.81 9.11
C ASP A 634 18.75 -17.38 10.25
N ALA A 635 19.19 -16.11 10.25
CA ALA A 635 19.95 -15.46 11.32
C ALA A 635 19.12 -14.41 12.08
N TRP A 636 19.57 -13.98 13.26
CA TRP A 636 18.88 -12.96 14.07
C TRP A 636 19.44 -11.56 13.80
N HIS A 637 18.54 -10.63 13.48
CA HIS A 637 18.86 -9.25 13.15
C HIS A 637 18.19 -8.25 14.10
N GLU A 638 18.88 -7.15 14.39
CA GLU A 638 18.35 -5.98 15.10
C GLU A 638 18.20 -4.79 14.14
N LEU A 639 16.94 -4.40 13.89
CA LEU A 639 16.57 -3.26 13.07
C LEU A 639 16.26 -2.05 13.95
N ARG A 640 16.80 -0.89 13.55
CA ARG A 640 16.41 0.44 14.04
C ARG A 640 15.98 1.27 12.84
N VAL A 641 14.75 1.77 12.85
CA VAL A 641 14.33 2.85 11.95
C VAL A 641 13.79 4.02 12.75
N SER A 642 14.13 5.23 12.37
CA SER A 642 13.51 6.43 12.94
C SER A 642 13.17 7.43 11.85
N ARG A 643 12.22 8.32 12.14
CA ARG A 643 11.85 9.43 11.27
C ARG A 643 11.53 10.65 12.12
N THR A 644 12.16 11.78 11.79
CA THR A 644 11.91 13.10 12.36
C THR A 644 11.55 14.05 11.22
N ALA A 645 10.32 14.56 11.23
CA ALA A 645 9.76 15.30 10.10
C ALA A 645 9.90 14.50 8.78
N LYS A 646 10.56 15.08 7.75
CA LYS A 646 10.87 14.39 6.49
C LYS A 646 12.08 13.45 6.57
N SER A 647 12.97 13.64 7.55
CA SER A 647 14.21 12.88 7.65
C SER A 647 13.93 11.50 8.21
N GLY A 648 14.40 10.46 7.54
CA GLY A 648 14.43 9.08 8.00
C GLY A 648 15.85 8.60 8.24
N ILE A 649 16.00 7.64 9.14
CA ILE A 649 17.24 6.89 9.39
C ILE A 649 16.90 5.40 9.42
N LEU A 650 17.72 4.58 8.78
CA LEU A 650 17.66 3.12 8.77
C LEU A 650 19.02 2.56 9.21
N GLN A 651 19.02 1.67 10.19
CA GLN A 651 20.20 0.90 10.58
C GLN A 651 19.82 -0.56 10.86
N VAL A 652 20.63 -1.49 10.37
CA VAL A 652 20.47 -2.93 10.59
C VAL A 652 21.77 -3.45 11.21
N ASP A 653 21.68 -4.16 12.32
CA ASP A 653 22.80 -4.74 13.06
C ASP A 653 23.94 -3.72 13.31
N SER A 654 25.17 -4.09 12.96
CA SER A 654 26.34 -3.22 12.95
C SER A 654 26.61 -2.55 11.59
N GLN A 655 25.68 -2.63 10.62
CA GLN A 655 25.81 -1.85 9.38
C GLN A 655 25.80 -0.35 9.70
N LYS A 656 26.36 0.46 8.79
CA LYS A 656 26.33 1.91 8.89
C LYS A 656 24.90 2.41 8.71
N ALA A 657 24.52 3.40 9.50
CA ALA A 657 23.22 4.05 9.35
C ALA A 657 23.10 4.75 7.99
N VAL A 658 21.96 4.55 7.34
CA VAL A 658 21.55 5.18 6.08
C VAL A 658 20.52 6.25 6.40
N GLU A 659 20.70 7.45 5.85
CA GLU A 659 19.80 8.59 6.02
C GLU A 659 19.07 8.88 4.70
N GLY A 660 17.84 9.37 4.78
CA GLY A 660 17.03 9.73 3.62
C GLY A 660 15.95 10.76 3.98
N PHE A 661 15.29 11.33 2.97
CA PHE A 661 14.31 12.40 3.16
C PHE A 661 13.10 12.18 2.25
N ALA A 662 11.88 12.39 2.77
CA ALA A 662 10.67 12.43 1.97
C ALA A 662 10.57 13.75 1.17
N GLU A 663 9.91 13.69 0.02
CA GLU A 663 9.86 14.76 -0.97
C GLU A 663 8.71 15.77 -0.69
N GLY A 664 8.76 16.89 -1.40
CA GLY A 664 7.73 17.92 -1.34
C GLY A 664 7.69 18.70 -0.03
N ALA A 665 6.50 19.11 0.40
CA ALA A 665 6.30 20.13 1.44
C ALA A 665 6.05 19.56 2.85
N PHE A 666 5.36 18.44 2.98
CA PHE A 666 4.80 18.00 4.26
C PHE A 666 5.83 17.31 5.18
N THR A 667 5.76 17.61 6.48
CA THR A 667 6.66 17.08 7.52
C THR A 667 5.98 16.13 8.49
N GLN A 668 4.65 16.14 8.51
CA GLN A 668 3.81 15.28 9.30
C GLN A 668 3.39 14.09 8.44
N ILE A 669 3.19 12.94 9.08
CA ILE A 669 2.52 11.80 8.46
C ILE A 669 1.27 11.47 9.27
N ASN A 670 0.17 11.19 8.58
CA ASN A 670 -1.03 10.60 9.13
C ASN A 670 -1.05 9.10 8.79
N CYS A 671 -1.25 8.24 9.78
CA CYS A 671 -1.46 6.81 9.57
C CYS A 671 -2.65 6.39 10.42
N SER A 672 -3.83 6.39 9.81
CA SER A 672 -5.10 6.08 10.49
C SER A 672 -5.38 4.57 10.52
N SER A 673 -4.78 3.79 9.64
CA SER A 673 -4.80 2.33 9.68
C SER A 673 -4.14 1.82 10.98
N ALA A 674 -4.46 0.59 11.36
CA ALA A 674 -3.67 -0.12 12.37
C ALA A 674 -2.28 -0.53 11.81
N LEU A 675 -1.34 -0.80 12.71
CA LEU A 675 -0.01 -1.34 12.40
C LEU A 675 -0.12 -2.82 12.03
N TYR A 676 0.00 -3.13 10.75
CA TYR A 676 0.15 -4.49 10.24
C TYR A 676 1.59 -4.97 10.39
N ILE A 677 1.78 -6.25 10.75
CA ILE A 677 3.08 -6.85 11.08
C ILE A 677 3.18 -8.23 10.43
N GLY A 678 4.30 -8.49 9.75
CA GLY A 678 4.60 -9.74 9.04
C GLY A 678 3.77 -10.00 7.76
N GLY A 679 2.78 -9.16 7.49
CA GLY A 679 1.96 -9.19 6.28
C GLY A 679 0.77 -8.24 6.40
N VAL A 680 -0.08 -8.18 5.38
CA VAL A 680 -1.31 -7.36 5.38
C VAL A 680 -2.53 -8.19 4.98
N ALA A 681 -3.72 -7.74 5.36
CA ALA A 681 -4.97 -8.44 5.05
C ALA A 681 -5.32 -8.45 3.55
N GLN A 682 -4.98 -7.40 2.81
CA GLN A 682 -5.31 -7.23 1.39
C GLN A 682 -4.20 -6.46 0.67
N TYR A 683 -3.25 -7.19 0.05
CA TYR A 683 -2.09 -6.61 -0.65
C TYR A 683 -2.50 -5.62 -1.76
N ASP A 684 -3.54 -5.96 -2.52
CA ASP A 684 -4.11 -5.17 -3.62
C ASP A 684 -4.55 -3.74 -3.21
N LYS A 685 -4.75 -3.47 -1.91
CA LYS A 685 -5.14 -2.16 -1.38
C LYS A 685 -3.97 -1.29 -0.90
N THR A 686 -2.77 -1.85 -0.74
CA THR A 686 -1.63 -1.08 -0.20
C THR A 686 -1.15 0.00 -1.18
N LYS A 687 -0.59 1.10 -0.66
CA LYS A 687 -0.05 2.17 -1.51
C LYS A 687 1.08 1.60 -2.37
N ARG A 688 0.97 1.68 -3.71
CA ARG A 688 1.90 1.00 -4.66
C ARG A 688 3.39 1.34 -4.45
N THR A 689 3.69 2.54 -3.97
CA THR A 689 5.03 3.05 -3.65
C THR A 689 5.61 2.47 -2.35
N ALA A 690 4.79 1.93 -1.46
CA ALA A 690 5.19 1.37 -0.17
C ALA A 690 5.96 0.03 -0.26
N GLY A 691 6.06 -0.58 -1.44
CA GLY A 691 6.85 -1.80 -1.66
C GLY A 691 6.26 -3.09 -1.08
N VAL A 692 5.07 -3.04 -0.48
CA VAL A 692 4.38 -4.20 0.10
C VAL A 692 3.93 -5.16 -1.01
N ARG A 693 4.65 -6.27 -1.16
CA ARG A 693 4.50 -7.21 -2.30
C ARG A 693 4.37 -8.68 -1.91
N LYS A 694 4.91 -9.06 -0.74
CA LYS A 694 4.94 -10.44 -0.24
C LYS A 694 4.78 -10.44 1.29
N PRO A 695 4.20 -11.49 1.89
CA PRO A 695 4.23 -11.71 3.33
C PRO A 695 5.65 -12.03 3.79
N PHE A 696 5.91 -11.82 5.08
CA PHE A 696 7.14 -12.22 5.72
C PHE A 696 7.11 -13.73 6.06
N THR A 697 8.24 -14.39 5.83
CA THR A 697 8.50 -15.74 6.32
C THR A 697 9.61 -15.65 7.35
N GLY A 698 9.33 -16.07 8.59
CA GLY A 698 10.30 -15.97 9.69
C GLY A 698 9.68 -15.53 11.01
N THR A 699 10.53 -15.24 11.99
CA THR A 699 10.13 -14.88 13.37
C THR A 699 10.30 -13.39 13.64
N ILE A 700 9.33 -12.75 14.30
CA ILE A 700 9.48 -11.39 14.86
C ILE A 700 9.32 -11.48 16.37
N GLN A 701 10.39 -11.22 17.11
CA GLN A 701 10.50 -11.50 18.54
C GLN A 701 10.34 -10.25 19.42
N LYS A 702 10.75 -9.09 18.91
CA LYS A 702 10.65 -7.79 19.58
C LYS A 702 10.12 -6.79 18.58
N LEU A 703 9.17 -5.96 19.02
CA LEU A 703 8.80 -4.71 18.35
C LEU A 703 8.60 -3.64 19.43
N VAL A 704 9.19 -2.47 19.22
CA VAL A 704 9.09 -1.28 20.08
C VAL A 704 8.79 -0.10 19.17
N LEU A 705 7.93 0.81 19.61
CA LEU A 705 7.70 2.12 18.98
C LEU A 705 7.80 3.21 20.05
N ASN A 706 8.71 4.17 19.88
CA ASN A 706 8.93 5.29 20.81
C ASN A 706 9.05 4.80 22.28
N ASP A 707 9.98 3.88 22.51
CA ASP A 707 10.25 3.13 23.76
C ASP A 707 9.15 2.20 24.28
N ARG A 708 7.93 2.25 23.72
CA ARG A 708 6.82 1.39 24.13
C ARG A 708 6.85 0.06 23.38
N ILE A 709 6.80 -1.05 24.12
CA ILE A 709 6.79 -2.40 23.56
C ILE A 709 5.43 -2.65 22.88
N ILE A 710 5.45 -3.02 21.60
CA ILE A 710 4.27 -3.47 20.87
C ILE A 710 4.15 -4.98 21.09
N ALA A 711 3.26 -5.38 21.99
CA ALA A 711 3.01 -6.78 22.32
C ALA A 711 2.19 -7.47 21.21
N ILE A 712 2.81 -8.42 20.51
CA ILE A 712 2.16 -9.29 19.52
C ILE A 712 1.70 -10.57 20.21
N THR A 713 0.69 -10.46 21.09
CA THR A 713 0.14 -11.59 21.85
C THR A 713 -1.39 -11.60 21.80
N SER A 714 -1.98 -12.77 22.08
CA SER A 714 -3.43 -12.95 22.17
C SER A 714 -4.06 -11.93 23.14
N GLY A 715 -4.92 -11.04 22.62
CA GLY A 715 -5.62 -10.01 23.41
C GLY A 715 -4.94 -8.63 23.46
N SER A 716 -3.70 -8.47 23.01
CA SER A 716 -3.07 -7.15 22.76
C SER A 716 -3.01 -6.80 21.27
N ALA A 717 -3.04 -7.82 20.42
CA ALA A 717 -3.06 -7.73 18.97
C ALA A 717 -4.24 -8.54 18.39
N GLY A 718 -4.67 -8.17 17.19
CA GLY A 718 -5.47 -9.01 16.30
C GLY A 718 -4.62 -9.58 15.18
N GLY A 719 -5.24 -10.26 14.22
CA GLY A 719 -4.56 -10.91 13.10
C GLY A 719 -4.79 -12.41 13.08
N VAL A 720 -4.24 -13.10 12.08
CA VAL A 720 -4.58 -14.49 11.74
C VAL A 720 -3.37 -15.35 11.36
N ASN A 721 -3.46 -16.64 11.66
CA ASN A 721 -2.53 -17.72 11.30
C ASN A 721 -1.05 -17.55 11.71
N VAL A 722 -0.76 -16.68 12.70
CA VAL A 722 0.58 -16.53 13.28
C VAL A 722 0.82 -17.61 14.33
N ALA A 723 1.90 -18.38 14.18
CA ALA A 723 2.26 -19.48 15.07
C ALA A 723 3.31 -19.05 16.12
N ASN A 724 3.71 -19.97 17.00
CA ASN A 724 4.99 -19.86 17.71
C ASN A 724 6.13 -20.40 16.84
N SER A 725 7.31 -19.78 16.93
CA SER A 725 8.57 -20.38 16.51
C SER A 725 9.03 -21.50 17.46
N ASP A 726 9.99 -22.32 17.05
CA ASP A 726 10.66 -23.26 17.96
C ASP A 726 11.61 -22.47 18.88
N HIS A 727 11.07 -22.05 20.03
CA HIS A 727 11.75 -21.16 20.97
C HIS A 727 11.51 -21.61 22.41
N PRO A 728 12.54 -21.62 23.30
CA PRO A 728 12.40 -22.13 24.66
C PRO A 728 11.25 -21.54 25.48
N CYS A 729 10.84 -20.28 25.28
CA CYS A 729 9.72 -19.69 26.02
C CYS A 729 8.37 -20.39 25.76
N VAL A 730 8.21 -21.09 24.63
CA VAL A 730 6.99 -21.86 24.32
C VAL A 730 6.78 -22.98 25.34
N GLN A 731 7.86 -23.53 25.91
CA GLN A 731 7.82 -24.55 26.96
C GLN A 731 7.57 -23.96 28.37
N SER A 732 7.28 -22.65 28.48
CA SER A 732 7.06 -21.92 29.75
C SER A 732 8.14 -22.17 30.83
N PRO A 733 9.43 -21.95 30.53
CA PRO A 733 10.57 -22.40 31.33
C PRO A 733 10.86 -21.56 32.60
N CYS A 734 9.96 -20.64 32.96
CA CYS A 734 10.09 -19.76 34.12
C CYS A 734 9.12 -20.21 35.21
N ALA A 735 9.65 -20.72 36.32
CA ALA A 735 8.87 -21.21 37.44
C ALA A 735 8.20 -20.06 38.24
N ASN A 736 7.30 -20.42 39.16
CA ASN A 736 6.82 -19.55 40.23
C ASN A 736 6.22 -18.19 39.77
N GLY A 737 5.52 -18.18 38.63
CA GLY A 737 4.95 -16.94 38.07
C GLY A 737 5.98 -15.99 37.41
N GLY A 738 7.21 -16.47 37.17
CA GLY A 738 8.19 -15.78 36.36
C GLY A 738 7.72 -15.62 34.92
N THR A 739 7.99 -14.47 34.30
CA THR A 739 7.55 -14.15 32.94
C THR A 739 8.68 -14.43 31.96
N CYS A 740 8.49 -15.35 31.01
CA CYS A 740 9.52 -15.64 30.01
C CYS A 740 9.61 -14.53 28.97
N ARG A 741 10.84 -14.06 28.70
CA ARG A 741 11.13 -13.08 27.65
C ARG A 741 12.08 -13.70 26.64
N PRO A 742 11.66 -13.84 25.37
CA PRO A 742 12.48 -14.43 24.33
C PRO A 742 13.61 -13.47 23.92
N LYS A 743 14.79 -14.00 23.62
CA LYS A 743 15.99 -13.23 23.27
C LYS A 743 16.91 -14.05 22.35
N TRP A 744 16.79 -13.81 21.05
CA TRP A 744 17.33 -14.67 19.99
C TRP A 744 16.91 -16.14 20.26
N ASP A 745 17.80 -17.12 20.13
CA ASP A 745 17.50 -18.53 20.46
C ASP A 745 17.51 -18.83 21.98
N ALA A 746 17.74 -17.82 22.81
CA ALA A 746 17.78 -17.90 24.27
C ALA A 746 16.57 -17.18 24.91
N TYR A 747 16.55 -17.15 26.25
CA TYR A 747 15.51 -16.49 27.02
C TYR A 747 16.04 -15.98 28.36
N GLU A 748 15.31 -15.02 28.91
CA GLU A 748 15.48 -14.51 30.27
C GLU A 748 14.13 -14.55 30.99
N CYS A 749 14.13 -14.82 32.30
CA CYS A 749 12.92 -14.82 33.11
C CYS A 749 12.83 -13.54 33.94
N ASP A 750 11.73 -12.79 33.84
CA ASP A 750 11.42 -11.69 34.76
C ASP A 750 10.69 -12.25 35.99
N CYS A 751 11.45 -12.54 37.06
CA CYS A 751 10.99 -13.25 38.26
C CYS A 751 10.10 -12.38 39.17
N ALA A 752 9.06 -13.00 39.73
CA ALA A 752 8.19 -12.40 40.73
C ALA A 752 8.92 -12.19 42.07
N LEU A 753 8.44 -11.24 42.88
CA LEU A 753 8.98 -10.95 44.21
C LEU A 753 9.04 -12.22 45.08
N GLY A 754 10.18 -12.44 45.74
CA GLY A 754 10.45 -13.66 46.53
C GLY A 754 11.07 -14.83 45.74
N TYR A 755 11.32 -14.69 44.43
CA TYR A 755 11.96 -15.71 43.60
C TYR A 755 13.14 -15.19 42.77
N ASP A 756 14.18 -16.02 42.64
CA ASP A 756 15.42 -15.74 41.91
C ASP A 756 15.94 -17.00 41.17
N GLY A 757 17.02 -16.85 40.40
CA GLY A 757 17.64 -17.86 39.58
C GLY A 757 17.24 -17.73 38.12
N ARG A 758 18.04 -18.33 37.22
CA ARG A 758 17.86 -18.27 35.75
C ARG A 758 16.44 -18.63 35.28
N HIS A 759 15.72 -19.44 36.06
CA HIS A 759 14.39 -19.95 35.77
C HIS A 759 13.37 -19.58 36.89
N CYS A 760 13.68 -18.59 37.73
CA CYS A 760 12.92 -18.22 38.93
C CYS A 760 12.68 -19.38 39.91
N GLN A 761 13.56 -20.39 39.86
CA GLN A 761 13.36 -21.67 40.54
C GLN A 761 13.80 -21.68 42.00
N LYS A 762 14.49 -20.63 42.46
CA LYS A 762 14.90 -20.48 43.87
C LYS A 762 13.91 -19.58 44.57
N ALA A 763 13.26 -20.08 45.63
CA ALA A 763 12.63 -19.19 46.61
C ALA A 763 13.72 -18.44 47.38
N VAL A 764 13.53 -17.15 47.62
CA VAL A 764 14.44 -16.35 48.45
C VAL A 764 14.06 -16.57 49.91
N THR A 765 14.78 -17.46 50.58
CA THR A 765 14.47 -17.94 51.94
C THR A 765 14.98 -17.04 53.07
N GLU A 766 15.84 -16.08 52.77
CA GLU A 766 16.31 -15.05 53.70
C GLU A 766 15.51 -13.77 53.49
N ALA A 767 15.16 -13.06 54.57
CA ALA A 767 14.48 -11.78 54.47
C ALA A 767 15.38 -10.74 53.75
N ILE A 768 14.87 -10.16 52.67
CA ILE A 768 15.62 -9.19 51.85
C ILE A 768 15.66 -7.82 52.55
N GLU A 769 16.52 -7.69 53.57
CA GLU A 769 16.77 -6.42 54.26
C GLU A 769 17.26 -5.32 53.30
N ILE A 770 18.00 -5.70 52.26
CA ILE A 770 18.62 -4.81 51.28
C ILE A 770 18.35 -5.36 49.87
N PRO A 771 17.38 -4.80 49.12
CA PRO A 771 17.14 -5.19 47.74
C PRO A 771 18.27 -4.73 46.80
N GLN A 772 18.70 -5.65 45.94
CA GLN A 772 19.53 -5.40 44.77
C GLN A 772 18.65 -5.25 43.52
N PHE A 773 19.00 -4.26 42.70
CA PHE A 773 18.33 -3.92 41.45
C PHE A 773 19.31 -4.10 40.28
N MET A 774 18.82 -4.66 39.18
CA MET A 774 19.58 -5.05 38.00
C MET A 774 19.16 -4.25 36.76
N GLY A 775 18.88 -2.96 36.90
CA GLY A 775 18.46 -2.05 35.83
C GLY A 775 17.02 -2.25 35.31
N ARG A 776 16.53 -3.49 35.29
CA ARG A 776 15.12 -3.84 34.99
C ARG A 776 14.29 -4.18 36.23
N SER A 777 14.89 -4.14 37.41
CA SER A 777 14.23 -4.49 38.67
C SER A 777 13.42 -3.32 39.20
N TYR A 778 12.31 -3.60 39.89
CA TYR A 778 11.51 -2.56 40.54
C TYR A 778 10.80 -3.11 41.78
N LEU A 779 10.48 -2.22 42.72
CA LEU A 779 9.50 -2.43 43.80
C LEU A 779 8.41 -1.37 43.69
N THR A 780 7.15 -1.76 43.95
CA THR A 780 5.98 -0.88 43.90
C THR A 780 5.30 -0.79 45.27
N TYR A 781 4.72 0.37 45.57
CA TYR A 781 3.95 0.60 46.79
C TYR A 781 2.70 1.40 46.44
N ASP A 782 1.52 0.85 46.75
CA ASP A 782 0.21 1.49 46.62
C ASP A 782 -0.40 1.89 47.98
N ASN A 783 0.23 1.46 49.08
CA ASN A 783 -0.21 1.71 50.45
C ASN A 783 -0.51 3.20 50.68
N ARG A 784 -1.77 3.48 51.03
CA ARG A 784 -2.33 4.84 51.15
C ARG A 784 -1.52 5.76 52.07
N ASP A 785 -0.85 5.22 53.09
CA ASP A 785 -0.08 6.01 54.06
C ASP A 785 1.38 6.24 53.65
N ILE A 786 1.93 5.37 52.78
CA ILE A 786 3.14 5.68 52.00
C ILE A 786 2.81 6.77 50.97
N LEU A 787 1.75 6.57 50.17
CA LEU A 787 1.39 7.49 49.08
C LEU A 787 1.08 8.92 49.57
N LYS A 788 0.40 9.10 50.71
CA LYS A 788 0.18 10.42 51.32
C LYS A 788 1.48 11.19 51.62
N ARG A 789 2.54 10.49 52.05
CA ARG A 789 3.83 11.11 52.44
C ARG A 789 4.67 11.55 51.24
N VAL A 790 4.40 10.99 50.06
CA VAL A 790 5.06 11.31 48.78
C VAL A 790 4.15 12.12 47.84
N SER A 791 3.12 12.78 48.39
CA SER A 791 2.19 13.72 47.71
C SER A 791 2.12 15.04 48.48
N GLY A 792 1.25 15.98 48.07
CA GLY A 792 0.85 17.11 48.91
C GLY A 792 1.77 18.32 48.83
N SER A 793 1.85 19.13 49.88
CA SER A 793 2.59 20.41 49.86
C SER A 793 4.06 20.28 50.28
N ARG A 794 4.44 19.20 50.96
CA ARG A 794 5.77 18.99 51.52
C ARG A 794 6.15 17.51 51.44
N ASN A 795 7.36 17.22 50.98
CA ASN A 795 7.93 15.87 50.96
C ASN A 795 9.33 15.90 51.58
N ASN A 796 9.71 14.82 52.25
CA ASN A 796 11.08 14.56 52.67
C ASN A 796 11.31 13.06 52.46
N VAL A 797 12.38 12.76 51.74
CA VAL A 797 12.77 11.43 51.28
C VAL A 797 14.21 11.23 51.69
N PHE A 798 14.46 10.23 52.52
CA PHE A 798 15.78 9.79 52.93
C PHE A 798 15.99 8.35 52.46
N MET A 799 17.17 8.07 51.91
CA MET A 799 17.60 6.72 51.56
C MET A 799 19.12 6.64 51.52
N ARG A 800 19.63 5.41 51.62
CA ARG A 800 20.99 5.07 51.22
C ARG A 800 20.95 4.30 49.91
N PHE A 801 21.85 4.60 48.98
CA PHE A 801 22.01 3.83 47.75
C PHE A 801 23.48 3.49 47.50
N LYS A 802 23.73 2.44 46.71
CA LYS A 802 25.01 2.18 46.06
C LYS A 802 24.75 1.87 44.59
N SER A 803 25.57 2.37 43.67
CA SER A 803 25.45 2.15 42.22
C SER A 803 26.79 1.78 41.61
N SER A 804 26.76 0.97 40.56
CA SER A 804 27.90 0.74 39.65
C SER A 804 27.69 1.32 38.25
N ALA A 805 26.56 2.00 38.00
CA ALA A 805 26.24 2.64 36.73
C ALA A 805 26.01 4.16 36.89
N GLY A 806 26.37 4.92 35.86
CA GLY A 806 26.21 6.38 35.82
C GLY A 806 24.79 6.87 35.55
N ASP A 807 23.94 5.99 35.02
CA ASP A 807 22.55 6.27 34.69
C ASP A 807 21.64 5.24 35.36
N GLY A 808 20.51 5.68 35.92
CA GLY A 808 19.53 4.78 36.51
C GLY A 808 18.52 5.48 37.41
N LEU A 809 17.25 5.13 37.26
CA LEU A 809 16.16 5.63 38.11
C LEU A 809 16.19 4.99 39.51
N LEU A 810 16.27 5.80 40.57
CA LEU A 810 16.25 5.33 41.98
C LEU A 810 14.84 5.37 42.58
N LEU A 811 14.04 6.38 42.25
CA LEU A 811 12.67 6.55 42.75
C LEU A 811 11.84 7.31 41.73
N TRP A 812 10.60 6.86 41.51
CA TRP A 812 9.62 7.57 40.68
C TRP A 812 8.24 7.57 41.31
N ARG A 813 7.54 8.69 41.16
CA ARG A 813 6.09 8.76 41.26
C ARG A 813 5.58 9.90 40.37
N GLY A 814 4.62 9.63 39.50
CA GLY A 814 4.04 10.62 38.58
C GLY A 814 2.75 10.08 37.96
N ASP A 815 1.93 10.97 37.41
CA ASP A 815 0.64 10.57 36.82
C ASP A 815 0.80 9.59 35.66
N THR A 816 -0.23 8.75 35.45
CA THR A 816 -0.28 7.77 34.36
C THR A 816 -1.61 7.90 33.61
N PRO A 817 -1.61 8.14 32.27
CA PRO A 817 -0.46 8.47 31.43
C PRO A 817 0.09 9.88 31.73
N MET A 818 1.42 10.06 31.62
CA MET A 818 2.05 11.34 31.92
C MET A 818 1.82 12.36 30.79
N ARG A 819 1.54 13.61 31.15
CA ARG A 819 1.39 14.76 30.24
C ARG A 819 2.53 15.75 30.47
N ALA A 820 2.78 16.67 29.52
CA ALA A 820 3.85 17.67 29.64
C ALA A 820 3.80 18.51 30.93
N ASN A 821 2.59 18.74 31.45
CA ASN A 821 2.32 19.42 32.71
C ASN A 821 1.74 18.49 33.80
N SER A 822 2.02 17.18 33.77
CA SER A 822 1.69 16.27 34.88
C SER A 822 2.59 16.52 36.09
N ASP A 823 2.05 16.26 37.27
CA ASP A 823 2.83 16.29 38.51
C ASP A 823 3.68 15.03 38.60
N PHE A 824 4.92 15.18 39.07
CA PHE A 824 5.82 14.05 39.36
C PHE A 824 6.87 14.41 40.42
N LEU A 825 7.46 13.38 41.01
CA LEU A 825 8.61 13.41 41.91
C LEU A 825 9.55 12.27 41.52
N SER A 826 10.83 12.58 41.27
CA SER A 826 11.82 11.58 40.89
C SER A 826 13.18 11.81 41.54
N LEU A 827 13.91 10.71 41.72
CA LEU A 827 15.33 10.69 42.09
C LEU A 827 16.03 9.69 41.16
N GLY A 828 17.15 10.07 40.58
CA GLY A 828 17.90 9.19 39.69
C GLY A 828 19.33 9.66 39.45
N LEU A 829 20.14 8.77 38.89
CA LEU A 829 21.47 9.06 38.37
C LEU A 829 21.38 9.36 36.86
N GLN A 830 22.09 10.38 36.41
CA GLN A 830 22.27 10.71 35.00
C GLN A 830 23.71 11.21 34.78
N GLY A 831 24.48 10.58 33.89
CA GLY A 831 25.88 10.91 33.64
C GLY A 831 26.79 10.85 34.89
N GLY A 832 26.41 10.04 35.89
CA GLY A 832 27.07 9.94 37.20
C GLY A 832 26.68 11.03 38.23
N ALA A 833 25.90 12.03 37.83
CA ALA A 833 25.35 13.03 38.74
C ALA A 833 24.00 12.55 39.32
N LEU A 834 23.73 12.88 40.59
CA LEU A 834 22.44 12.59 41.22
C LEU A 834 21.48 13.76 41.03
N ILE A 835 20.30 13.48 40.47
CA ILE A 835 19.26 14.46 40.17
C ILE A 835 18.02 14.16 41.03
N PHE A 836 17.59 15.16 41.80
CA PHE A 836 16.25 15.21 42.40
C PHE A 836 15.38 16.15 41.55
N SER A 837 14.28 15.63 40.99
CA SER A 837 13.40 16.38 40.10
C SER A 837 11.93 16.30 40.51
N TYR A 838 11.17 17.35 40.21
CA TYR A 838 9.72 17.38 40.43
C TYR A 838 9.02 18.45 39.58
N ASN A 839 7.79 18.16 39.16
CA ASN A 839 6.89 19.10 38.50
C ASN A 839 5.63 19.31 39.35
N LEU A 840 5.11 20.54 39.34
CA LEU A 840 3.90 20.99 40.03
C LEU A 840 2.95 21.66 39.01
N GLY A 841 2.75 21.04 37.85
CA GLY A 841 1.90 21.53 36.77
C GLY A 841 2.34 22.82 36.07
N SER A 842 3.61 23.22 36.17
CA SER A 842 4.13 24.48 35.57
C SER A 842 5.55 24.40 35.02
N GLY A 843 6.14 23.21 35.00
CA GLY A 843 7.53 22.96 34.60
C GLY A 843 8.35 22.35 35.75
N ALA A 844 9.28 21.47 35.41
CA ALA A 844 10.08 20.75 36.39
C ALA A 844 11.18 21.61 37.03
N ALA A 845 11.45 21.37 38.31
CA ALA A 845 12.70 21.76 38.96
C ALA A 845 13.68 20.58 38.87
N ASN A 846 14.92 20.82 38.42
CA ASN A 846 16.00 19.83 38.45
C ASN A 846 17.08 20.28 39.44
N ILE A 847 17.31 19.52 40.50
CA ILE A 847 18.34 19.79 41.51
C ILE A 847 19.43 18.72 41.38
N VAL A 848 20.55 19.13 40.79
CA VAL A 848 21.68 18.26 40.46
C VAL A 848 22.79 18.37 41.51
N VAL A 849 23.36 17.24 41.92
CA VAL A 849 24.62 17.15 42.67
C VAL A 849 25.58 16.28 41.86
N ASN A 850 26.80 16.78 41.62
CA ASN A 850 27.87 16.02 40.98
C ASN A 850 28.79 15.41 42.06
N GLY A 851 29.20 14.16 41.87
CA GLY A 851 30.06 13.43 42.81
C GLY A 851 30.42 12.05 42.26
N THR A 852 31.16 11.25 43.03
CA THR A 852 31.60 9.91 42.61
C THR A 852 30.57 8.85 43.01
N PHE A 853 29.34 8.97 42.53
CA PHE A 853 28.18 8.17 42.96
C PHE A 853 28.06 6.79 42.29
N THR A 854 29.08 6.41 41.53
CA THR A 854 29.16 5.18 40.72
C THR A 854 30.25 4.23 41.22
N ASP A 855 30.84 4.51 42.39
CA ASP A 855 32.02 3.82 42.91
C ASP A 855 31.72 2.53 43.68
N GLY A 856 30.47 2.07 43.65
CA GLY A 856 29.97 0.89 44.35
C GLY A 856 29.76 1.06 45.86
N LYS A 857 30.04 2.23 46.45
CA LYS A 857 29.90 2.48 47.90
C LYS A 857 28.52 3.04 48.28
N TRP A 858 28.24 3.04 49.58
CA TRP A 858 26.99 3.55 50.14
C TRP A 858 27.00 5.08 50.30
N HIS A 859 26.16 5.76 49.52
CA HIS A 859 25.87 7.18 49.64
C HIS A 859 24.60 7.43 50.45
N ARG A 860 24.56 8.51 51.23
CA ARG A 860 23.39 8.97 52.00
C ARG A 860 22.70 10.12 51.28
N VAL A 861 21.44 9.95 50.91
CA VAL A 861 20.64 10.97 50.21
C VAL A 861 19.56 11.52 51.12
N LYS A 862 19.39 12.84 51.11
CA LYS A 862 18.22 13.53 51.65
C LYS A 862 17.67 14.53 50.64
N ALA A 863 16.49 14.22 50.11
CA ALA A 863 15.74 15.07 49.19
C ALA A 863 14.51 15.64 49.91
N VAL A 864 14.37 16.96 49.94
CA VAL A 864 13.29 17.69 50.63
C VAL A 864 12.62 18.64 49.65
N ARG A 865 11.29 18.75 49.71
CA ARG A 865 10.51 19.77 49.01
C ARG A 865 9.51 20.43 49.97
N ASP A 866 9.39 21.75 49.92
CA ASP A 866 8.32 22.54 50.54
C ASP A 866 7.75 23.51 49.50
N GLY A 867 6.52 23.26 49.07
CA GLY A 867 5.92 23.95 47.96
C GLY A 867 6.78 23.85 46.70
N GLN A 868 7.17 25.00 46.17
CA GLN A 868 8.04 25.10 45.01
C GLN A 868 9.52 24.88 45.32
N SER A 869 9.95 24.98 46.57
CA SER A 869 11.37 24.99 46.94
C SER A 869 11.85 23.57 47.27
N GLY A 870 12.94 23.15 46.66
CA GLY A 870 13.55 21.85 46.88
C GLY A 870 15.00 21.96 47.38
N LYS A 871 15.45 20.92 48.09
CA LYS A 871 16.80 20.78 48.62
C LYS A 871 17.26 19.33 48.48
N LEU A 872 18.34 19.09 47.76
CA LEU A 872 19.04 17.81 47.70
C LEU A 872 20.35 17.91 48.51
N THR A 873 20.62 16.92 49.34
CA THR A 873 21.88 16.76 50.08
C THR A 873 22.37 15.34 49.86
N VAL A 874 23.64 15.17 49.50
CA VAL A 874 24.25 13.85 49.27
C VAL A 874 25.58 13.80 50.02
N ASP A 875 25.69 12.86 50.96
CA ASP A 875 26.78 12.76 51.92
C ASP A 875 27.23 14.14 52.44
N ASP A 876 28.50 14.48 52.28
CA ASP A 876 29.12 15.70 52.76
C ASP A 876 29.47 16.68 51.62
N TYR A 877 28.95 16.45 50.39
CA TYR A 877 29.12 17.32 49.21
C TYR A 877 28.39 18.68 49.31
N GLY A 878 27.82 18.99 50.47
CA GLY A 878 26.96 20.14 50.71
C GLY A 878 25.55 19.94 50.14
N ALA A 879 24.67 20.90 50.42
CA ALA A 879 23.30 20.87 49.94
C ALA A 879 23.10 21.81 48.74
N ARG A 880 22.38 21.33 47.72
CA ARG A 880 21.93 22.13 46.58
C ARG A 880 20.44 22.40 46.70
N THR A 881 20.01 23.57 46.26
CA THR A 881 18.61 24.00 46.28
C THR A 881 18.18 24.48 44.91
N GLY A 882 16.93 24.22 44.57
CA GLY A 882 16.29 24.71 43.36
C GLY A 882 14.82 25.00 43.61
N ARG A 883 14.13 25.57 42.63
CA ARG A 883 12.72 25.95 42.76
C ARG A 883 11.97 25.68 41.46
N SER A 884 10.76 25.13 41.55
CA SER A 884 9.90 24.94 40.37
C SER A 884 9.28 26.27 39.90
N PRO A 885 9.12 26.47 38.58
CA PRO A 885 8.41 27.62 38.01
C PRO A 885 6.92 27.69 38.40
N GLY A 886 6.24 28.76 37.96
CA GLY A 886 4.81 28.99 38.15
C GLY A 886 4.44 29.52 39.54
N LYS A 887 3.23 29.18 40.01
CA LYS A 887 2.71 29.55 41.36
C LYS A 887 2.25 28.36 42.20
N MET A 888 2.16 27.16 41.63
CA MET A 888 1.60 25.98 42.30
C MET A 888 2.57 25.42 43.35
N ARG A 889 2.03 24.83 44.43
CA ARG A 889 2.78 24.30 45.59
C ARG A 889 2.39 22.87 46.00
N GLN A 890 1.18 22.44 45.65
CA GLN A 890 0.72 21.07 45.83
C GLN A 890 1.31 20.16 44.76
N LEU A 891 1.51 18.89 45.12
CA LEU A 891 1.95 17.80 44.26
C LEU A 891 0.83 16.74 44.25
N ASN A 892 0.02 16.78 43.20
CA ASN A 892 -1.29 16.14 43.08
C ASN A 892 -1.24 14.82 42.28
N ILE A 893 -0.18 14.03 42.51
CA ILE A 893 0.07 12.80 41.76
C ILE A 893 -0.94 11.69 42.13
N ASN A 894 -1.49 11.04 41.10
CA ASN A 894 -2.19 9.76 41.22
C ASN A 894 -1.30 8.61 40.74
N GLY A 895 -1.41 7.45 41.40
CA GLY A 895 -0.63 6.25 41.08
C GLY A 895 0.39 5.83 42.16
N PRO A 896 0.98 4.62 42.01
CA PRO A 896 1.88 4.02 42.98
C PRO A 896 3.24 4.74 43.06
N LEU A 897 3.97 4.45 44.13
CA LEU A 897 5.39 4.78 44.28
C LEU A 897 6.24 3.64 43.71
N TYR A 898 7.29 3.98 42.98
CA TYR A 898 8.27 3.04 42.45
C TYR A 898 9.67 3.30 43.03
N VAL A 899 10.41 2.22 43.33
CA VAL A 899 11.80 2.27 43.81
C VAL A 899 12.69 1.34 42.98
N GLY A 900 13.87 1.83 42.60
CA GLY A 900 14.92 1.15 41.86
C GLY A 900 14.67 0.95 40.36
N GLY A 901 13.47 1.28 39.86
CA GLY A 901 13.06 1.16 38.46
C GLY A 901 11.54 1.18 38.36
N MET A 902 10.99 1.00 37.16
CA MET A 902 9.55 0.78 36.93
C MET A 902 9.33 0.10 35.57
N LYS A 903 8.07 -0.16 35.19
CA LYS A 903 7.70 -0.52 33.82
C LYS A 903 7.81 0.73 32.91
N GLU A 904 8.18 0.53 31.64
CA GLU A 904 8.20 1.58 30.61
C GLU A 904 8.91 2.89 31.03
N ILE A 905 10.11 2.76 31.60
CA ILE A 905 10.84 3.87 32.28
C ILE A 905 11.04 5.09 31.37
N ALA A 906 11.45 4.90 30.11
CA ALA A 906 11.67 6.00 29.19
C ALA A 906 10.38 6.76 28.84
N LEU A 907 9.26 6.05 28.66
CA LEU A 907 7.92 6.64 28.43
C LEU A 907 7.49 7.48 29.65
N HIS A 908 7.53 6.90 30.84
CA HIS A 908 7.09 7.58 32.07
C HIS A 908 8.01 8.72 32.51
N THR A 909 9.29 8.74 32.11
CA THR A 909 10.26 9.78 32.48
C THR A 909 10.56 10.77 31.35
N ASN A 910 9.84 10.71 30.22
CA ASN A 910 10.09 11.50 29.01
C ASN A 910 11.58 11.43 28.58
N ARG A 911 12.10 10.20 28.45
CA ARG A 911 13.50 9.86 28.14
C ARG A 911 14.56 10.42 29.11
N GLN A 912 14.19 10.95 30.29
CA GLN A 912 15.18 11.34 31.31
C GLN A 912 15.99 10.14 31.81
N TYR A 913 15.36 8.98 31.96
CA TYR A 913 16.00 7.72 32.33
C TYR A 913 15.54 6.60 31.39
N VAL A 914 16.48 5.81 30.86
CA VAL A 914 16.17 4.65 30.00
C VAL A 914 16.12 3.34 30.81
N GLY A 915 16.81 3.29 31.95
CA GLY A 915 16.87 2.15 32.86
C GLY A 915 16.69 2.53 34.33
N GLY A 916 16.45 1.51 35.16
CA GLY A 916 16.46 1.58 36.62
C GLY A 916 17.88 1.54 37.20
N LEU A 917 17.95 1.46 38.53
CA LEU A 917 19.19 1.34 39.28
C LEU A 917 19.90 0.00 39.00
N LEU A 918 21.22 0.07 38.75
CA LEU A 918 22.16 -1.06 38.82
C LEU A 918 22.93 -0.93 40.14
N GLY A 919 22.42 -1.57 41.21
CA GLY A 919 22.85 -1.23 42.56
C GLY A 919 21.94 -1.75 43.67
N CYS A 920 21.97 -1.12 44.85
CA CYS A 920 21.10 -1.45 45.98
C CYS A 920 20.56 -0.19 46.67
N VAL A 921 19.41 -0.32 47.34
CA VAL A 921 18.81 0.72 48.21
C VAL A 921 18.66 0.16 49.62
N SER A 922 18.87 0.99 50.65
CA SER A 922 18.59 0.64 52.05
C SER A 922 18.16 1.87 52.86
N HIS A 923 17.70 1.67 54.09
CA HIS A 923 17.34 2.75 55.03
C HIS A 923 16.35 3.78 54.44
N PHE A 924 15.29 3.30 53.77
CA PHE A 924 14.30 4.16 53.12
C PHE A 924 13.33 4.75 54.15
N THR A 925 13.25 6.07 54.22
CA THR A 925 12.42 6.80 55.19
C THR A 925 11.70 7.95 54.54
N LEU A 926 10.41 8.07 54.82
CA LEU A 926 9.51 9.10 54.32
C LEU A 926 9.05 10.02 55.47
N SER A 927 8.74 11.28 55.12
CA SER A 927 8.53 12.35 56.10
C SER A 927 9.75 12.51 57.02
N THR A 928 9.70 12.12 58.29
CA THR A 928 10.81 12.32 59.25
C THR A 928 11.06 11.10 60.13
N ASP A 929 10.20 10.10 60.00
CA ASP A 929 9.77 9.22 61.08
C ASP A 929 9.22 7.88 60.55
N TYR A 930 8.76 7.84 59.29
CA TYR A 930 8.16 6.65 58.70
C TYR A 930 9.19 5.86 57.89
N HIS A 931 9.81 4.87 58.52
CA HIS A 931 10.65 3.89 57.81
C HIS A 931 9.75 2.99 56.96
N VAL A 932 10.13 2.80 55.69
CA VAL A 932 9.51 1.81 54.80
C VAL A 932 10.37 0.55 54.78
N ALA A 933 9.78 -0.60 55.07
CA ALA A 933 10.43 -1.90 54.94
C ALA A 933 10.41 -2.32 53.45
N LEU A 934 11.52 -2.10 52.75
CA LEU A 934 11.57 -2.09 51.28
C LEU A 934 10.92 -3.29 50.57
N VAL A 935 10.97 -4.49 51.15
CA VAL A 935 10.38 -5.70 50.53
C VAL A 935 9.09 -6.16 51.24
N GLU A 936 8.88 -5.80 52.51
CA GLU A 936 7.69 -6.21 53.28
C GLU A 936 6.50 -5.25 53.08
N ASP A 937 6.75 -3.96 52.85
CA ASP A 937 5.72 -2.95 52.52
C ASP A 937 5.36 -2.90 51.02
N ALA A 938 6.05 -3.69 50.18
CA ALA A 938 5.90 -3.65 48.73
C ALA A 938 4.68 -4.47 48.24
N ALA A 939 3.91 -3.91 47.30
CA ALA A 939 2.71 -4.53 46.74
C ALA A 939 3.00 -5.48 45.55
N ASP A 940 4.03 -5.15 44.76
CA ASP A 940 4.57 -5.97 43.66
C ASP A 940 6.07 -5.64 43.49
N GLY A 941 6.83 -6.59 42.95
CA GLY A 941 8.21 -6.37 42.55
C GLY A 941 8.68 -7.41 41.53
N LYS A 942 9.65 -7.02 40.70
CA LYS A 942 10.28 -7.89 39.71
C LYS A 942 11.79 -7.88 39.82
N ASN A 943 12.41 -9.05 39.68
CA ASN A 943 13.86 -9.24 39.62
C ASN A 943 14.62 -8.65 40.84
N ILE A 944 14.10 -8.85 42.05
CA ILE A 944 14.66 -8.31 43.30
C ILE A 944 15.47 -9.39 44.02
N ASN A 945 16.78 -9.15 44.16
CA ASN A 945 17.74 -10.10 44.71
C ASN A 945 18.31 -9.58 46.04
N THR A 946 18.94 -10.44 46.85
CA THR A 946 19.56 -10.05 48.12
C THR A 946 20.88 -9.30 47.89
N GLY A 947 20.91 -8.01 48.19
CA GLY A 947 22.11 -7.17 48.11
C GLY A 947 23.08 -7.38 49.27
N THR A 948 24.38 -7.26 48.99
CA THR A 948 25.41 -7.27 50.05
C THR A 948 25.28 -6.05 50.97
N LYS A 949 25.48 -6.25 52.27
CA LYS A 949 25.47 -5.17 53.27
C LYS A 949 26.65 -4.20 53.06
#